data_AF-A0A924DFP4-F1
#
_entry.id   AF-A0A924DFP4-F1
#
_cell.length_a   1.000
_cell.length_b   1.000
_cell.length_c   1.000
_cell.angle_alpha   90.00
_cell.angle_beta   90.00
_cell.angle_gamma   90.00
#
_symmetry.space_group_name_H-M   'P 1'
#
loop_
_entity.id
_entity.type
_entity.pdbx_description
1 polymer ?
#
loop_
_entity_poly.entity_id
_entity_poly.type
_entity_poly.pdbx_seq_one_letter_code
_entity_poly.pdbx_strand_id
1 'polypeptide(L)'
;MNILIGHTNQISQLLAQEALPGREGLHDDILAFGNGYTQVAHTPGMTWAQLLSNLPGGWTPDVYLHWSPEYNAVPAGLEKAECLTVGVFGDWNLGGTALRCVGDVFDVLVADKPGSEVLKRAGFSRVISSLLWGYNPELHRQIPGFDAPSKKDIDLLMIGNFNHEIQQDRAKWLSRVAKLSPQYRVVLTTGIHGEEYTRMTNRAKIVFNRSIRGELNMRAYEATACGALHFMERGNAEFSEVFRDGVSGVLYGDDNFEALIAHYLAPANVSEREQIAHNGTEAVLSHTFAHHLGTLLNDLDTEVQSQKSGGEHRSKERNAPSDTRLLTQWLLSPDKAVLPQLDAALETALQNAETAHARGELISLHAVGLCLQAAHCPPSEEKERLTKEAFSRFAEAFETNPTSLVARYNYGYTLLMQGFTETGVSVLRETLARIDNDSEAHFTGLTLPRVQDGSYVQGEKIHLAHAPGSEGWTEEMQHWLRSRVLLTLSETAYAQNDFLTSWNMILESSLQNPVQIPILYSKARAAHAMGRVEDALRGYRQTTQESPFHWKAWEEWMRFLIDLNRAEEAVPLLEDLEVQIRACTYYAPHRPAILQLLREARQHAQNKHTLPDVKRFLAFPNWNENGDWREIARAFTRKYKPTDNVLLMLRAAPHTTPLAGVLITNLQYDLLHECHFPAESVPAITILSEELSPEEEWKLFHFATEVIESSELNPLRRAQAEAANLAVTVLGSGLQKPAENLTIEPLYSRKSAA
;
A
#
# COMPACT_ATOMS: atom_id res chain seq x y z
N MET A 1 -26.97 25.71 24.98
CA MET A 1 -26.75 26.08 23.56
C MET A 1 -27.53 25.15 22.67
N ASN A 2 -27.93 25.60 21.49
CA ASN A 2 -28.47 24.71 20.46
C ASN A 2 -27.32 24.14 19.64
N ILE A 3 -27.11 22.82 19.65
CA ILE A 3 -25.96 22.18 19.04
C ILE A 3 -26.44 21.17 18.01
N LEU A 4 -25.98 21.32 16.76
CA LEU A 4 -26.21 20.35 15.69
C LEU A 4 -24.94 19.54 15.44
N ILE A 5 -25.04 18.21 15.45
CA ILE A 5 -23.88 17.32 15.28
C ILE A 5 -24.13 16.35 14.13
N GLY A 6 -23.24 16.32 13.14
CA GLY A 6 -23.26 15.36 12.05
C GLY A 6 -22.18 14.29 12.22
N HIS A 7 -22.55 13.03 11.97
CA HIS A 7 -21.64 11.90 11.73
C HIS A 7 -20.66 11.53 12.86
N THR A 8 -20.93 11.95 14.10
CA THR A 8 -20.14 11.49 15.26
C THR A 8 -20.33 9.98 15.50
N ASN A 9 -19.47 9.39 16.34
CA ASN A 9 -19.67 8.04 16.86
C ASN A 9 -20.99 7.96 17.65
N GLN A 10 -21.56 6.75 17.78
CA GLN A 10 -22.77 6.55 18.58
C GLN A 10 -22.46 6.76 20.07
N ILE A 11 -22.86 7.93 20.57
CA ILE A 11 -22.85 8.35 21.96
C ILE A 11 -24.25 8.10 22.55
N SER A 12 -24.33 7.23 23.57
CA SER A 12 -25.60 6.82 24.18
C SER A 12 -26.38 7.98 24.77
N GLN A 13 -25.72 8.98 25.36
CA GLN A 13 -26.33 10.19 25.91
C GLN A 13 -27.06 10.99 24.83
N LEU A 14 -26.49 11.10 23.62
CA LEU A 14 -27.15 11.78 22.51
C LEU A 14 -28.40 11.01 22.04
N LEU A 15 -28.33 9.67 22.00
CA LEU A 15 -29.48 8.82 21.64
C LEU A 15 -30.61 8.92 22.66
N ALA A 16 -30.28 8.97 23.95
CA ALA A 16 -31.21 9.08 25.06
C ALA A 16 -31.67 10.52 25.35
N GLN A 17 -31.12 11.52 24.66
CA GLN A 17 -31.31 12.95 24.94
C GLN A 17 -30.99 13.32 26.40
N GLU A 18 -29.91 12.75 26.92
CA GLU A 18 -29.37 13.03 28.24
C GLU A 18 -28.26 14.08 28.18
N ALA A 19 -28.03 14.79 29.30
CA ALA A 19 -26.93 15.74 29.39
C ALA A 19 -25.58 15.04 29.24
N LEU A 20 -24.64 15.71 28.56
CA LEU A 20 -23.27 15.23 28.44
C LEU A 20 -22.53 15.36 29.78
N PRO A 21 -21.63 14.42 30.13
CA PRO A 21 -20.83 14.51 31.34
C PRO A 21 -20.03 15.82 31.43
N GLY A 22 -20.12 16.52 32.56
CA GLY A 22 -19.49 17.82 32.77
C GLY A 22 -20.30 19.02 32.24
N ARG A 23 -21.50 18.77 31.68
CA ARG A 23 -22.42 19.78 31.16
C ARG A 23 -23.84 19.64 31.72
N GLU A 24 -24.02 18.92 32.83
CA GLU A 24 -25.33 18.63 33.45
C GLU A 24 -26.06 19.89 33.96
N GLY A 25 -25.30 20.93 34.33
CA GLY A 25 -25.85 22.23 34.73
C GLY A 25 -26.14 23.18 33.56
N LEU A 26 -25.84 22.77 32.33
CA LEU A 26 -26.02 23.58 31.12
C LEU A 26 -27.29 23.13 30.39
N HIS A 27 -28.08 24.09 29.93
CA HIS A 27 -29.27 23.83 29.14
C HIS A 27 -28.89 23.69 27.66
N ASP A 28 -28.16 22.63 27.34
CA ASP A 28 -27.83 22.28 25.96
C ASP A 28 -28.97 21.48 25.32
N ASP A 29 -29.33 21.88 24.12
CA ASP A 29 -30.29 21.18 23.26
C ASP A 29 -29.54 20.65 22.05
N ILE A 30 -29.34 19.34 21.99
CA ILE A 30 -28.45 18.69 21.04
C ILE A 30 -29.25 17.84 20.07
N LEU A 31 -29.10 18.13 18.77
CA LEU A 31 -29.63 17.32 17.68
C LEU A 31 -28.48 16.68 16.90
N ALA A 32 -28.60 15.40 16.61
CA ALA A 32 -27.61 14.62 15.89
C ALA A 32 -28.19 13.91 14.65
N PHE A 33 -27.35 13.71 13.63
CA PHE A 33 -27.68 12.94 12.42
C PHE A 33 -26.47 12.18 11.87
N GLY A 34 -26.72 11.24 10.96
CA GLY A 34 -25.69 10.35 10.40
C GLY A 34 -25.34 9.22 11.37
N ASN A 35 -24.58 8.21 10.92
CA ASN A 35 -24.09 7.09 11.74
C ASN A 35 -25.14 6.41 12.66
N GLY A 36 -26.39 6.33 12.20
CA GLY A 36 -27.50 5.71 12.92
C GLY A 36 -28.36 6.66 13.78
N TYR A 37 -28.01 7.95 13.86
CA TYR A 37 -28.89 8.96 14.44
C TYR A 37 -30.06 9.30 13.52
N THR A 38 -31.26 9.44 14.10
CA THR A 38 -32.53 9.68 13.38
C THR A 38 -33.23 10.97 13.81
N GLN A 39 -32.60 11.80 14.66
CA GLN A 39 -33.21 13.01 15.21
C GLN A 39 -33.43 14.09 14.14
N VAL A 40 -32.53 14.15 13.15
CA VAL A 40 -32.67 15.02 11.97
C VAL A 40 -32.52 14.17 10.71
N ALA A 41 -33.46 14.32 9.77
CA ALA A 41 -33.41 13.60 8.50
C ALA A 41 -32.18 14.05 7.69
N HIS A 42 -31.39 13.07 7.21
CA HIS A 42 -30.18 13.34 6.46
C HIS A 42 -29.98 12.47 5.22
N THR A 43 -29.42 13.07 4.18
CA THR A 43 -28.95 12.43 2.95
C THR A 43 -27.62 13.10 2.56
N PRO A 44 -26.53 12.34 2.35
CA PRO A 44 -25.25 12.90 1.92
C PRO A 44 -25.41 13.76 0.66
N GLY A 45 -24.63 14.84 0.57
CA GLY A 45 -24.67 15.77 -0.57
C GLY A 45 -25.85 16.74 -0.56
N MET A 46 -26.62 16.85 0.54
CA MET A 46 -27.61 17.91 0.67
C MET A 46 -26.96 19.30 0.84
N THR A 47 -27.75 20.34 0.61
CA THR A 47 -27.36 21.72 0.92
C THR A 47 -27.55 22.05 2.41
N TRP A 48 -26.81 23.03 2.91
CA TRP A 48 -26.99 23.58 4.26
C TRP A 48 -28.42 24.08 4.49
N ALA A 49 -29.05 24.71 3.49
CA ALA A 49 -30.43 25.16 3.57
C ALA A 49 -31.43 24.00 3.72
N GLN A 50 -31.22 22.90 3.00
CA GLN A 50 -32.04 21.69 3.15
C GLN A 50 -31.86 21.08 4.54
N LEU A 51 -30.62 21.02 5.06
CA LEU A 51 -30.36 20.53 6.40
C LEU A 51 -31.11 21.36 7.45
N LEU A 52 -31.06 22.69 7.36
CA LEU A 52 -31.79 23.59 8.25
C LEU A 52 -33.32 23.39 8.16
N SER A 53 -33.85 23.12 6.97
CA SER A 53 -35.29 22.88 6.78
C SER A 53 -35.80 21.59 7.44
N ASN A 54 -34.89 20.65 7.76
CA ASN A 54 -35.21 19.41 8.46
C ASN A 54 -35.18 19.56 9.99
N LEU A 55 -34.80 20.73 10.52
CA LEU A 55 -34.76 20.99 11.95
C LEU A 55 -36.16 21.32 12.50
N PRO A 56 -36.41 21.13 13.80
CA PRO A 56 -37.67 21.51 14.42
C PRO A 56 -38.01 22.99 14.18
N GLY A 57 -39.31 23.31 14.03
CA GLY A 57 -39.75 24.67 13.71
C GLY A 57 -39.25 25.71 14.72
N GLY A 58 -38.56 26.75 14.24
CA GLY A 58 -37.97 27.80 15.07
C GLY A 58 -36.64 27.44 15.74
N TRP A 59 -36.15 26.21 15.54
CA TRP A 59 -34.86 25.77 16.04
C TRP A 59 -33.73 26.23 15.11
N THR A 60 -32.71 26.86 15.66
CA THR A 60 -31.50 27.28 14.93
C THR A 60 -30.26 26.91 15.74
N PRO A 61 -29.20 26.36 15.11
CA PRO A 61 -28.00 25.98 15.84
C PRO A 61 -27.21 27.22 16.27
N ASP A 62 -26.67 27.19 17.47
CA ASP A 62 -25.56 28.05 17.90
C ASP A 62 -24.22 27.51 17.38
N VAL A 63 -24.10 26.18 17.30
CA VAL A 63 -22.91 25.45 16.84
C VAL A 63 -23.33 24.31 15.91
N TYR A 64 -22.58 24.12 14.83
CA TYR A 64 -22.63 22.94 13.98
C TYR A 64 -21.28 22.22 13.97
N LEU A 65 -21.25 20.97 14.44
CA LEU A 65 -20.09 20.09 14.40
C LEU A 65 -20.26 19.08 13.26
N HIS A 66 -19.29 19.02 12.36
CA HIS A 66 -19.21 18.01 11.30
C HIS A 66 -18.04 17.06 11.58
N TRP A 67 -18.35 15.81 11.90
CA TRP A 67 -17.35 14.81 12.23
C TRP A 67 -16.82 14.10 10.99
N SER A 68 -15.50 13.89 10.95
CA SER A 68 -14.75 13.28 9.85
C SER A 68 -15.12 13.83 8.47
N PRO A 69 -14.90 15.13 8.18
CA PRO A 69 -15.08 15.67 6.83
C PRO A 69 -14.24 14.95 5.77
N GLU A 70 -13.20 14.21 6.17
CA GLU A 70 -12.44 13.32 5.30
C GLU A 70 -13.25 12.16 4.70
N TYR A 71 -14.38 11.80 5.32
CA TYR A 71 -15.24 10.71 4.88
C TYR A 71 -16.72 11.10 4.75
N ASN A 72 -17.18 12.16 5.41
CA ASN A 72 -18.60 12.53 5.37
C ASN A 72 -18.81 13.76 4.49
N ALA A 73 -19.74 13.68 3.54
CA ALA A 73 -20.02 14.77 2.59
C ALA A 73 -20.44 16.05 3.33
N VAL A 74 -19.69 17.14 3.15
CA VAL A 74 -19.99 18.43 3.77
C VAL A 74 -21.17 19.09 3.05
N PRO A 75 -22.18 19.63 3.76
CA PRO A 75 -23.32 20.25 3.11
C PRO A 75 -22.92 21.43 2.20
N ALA A 76 -23.45 21.47 0.98
CA ALA A 76 -23.19 22.59 0.06
C ALA A 76 -23.74 23.91 0.64
N GLY A 77 -22.96 24.99 0.59
CA GLY A 77 -23.37 26.29 1.13
C GLY A 77 -23.13 26.46 2.63
N LEU A 78 -22.39 25.55 3.28
CA LEU A 78 -22.08 25.61 4.71
C LEU A 78 -21.30 26.88 5.10
N GLU A 79 -20.51 27.45 4.18
CA GLU A 79 -19.78 28.71 4.40
C GLU A 79 -20.71 29.88 4.73
N LYS A 80 -22.01 29.77 4.43
CA LYS A 80 -23.06 30.76 4.71
C LYS A 80 -23.73 30.58 6.07
N ALA A 81 -23.32 29.59 6.87
CA ALA A 81 -23.94 29.33 8.17
C ALA A 81 -23.81 30.54 9.12
N GLU A 82 -24.88 30.88 9.82
CA GLU A 82 -24.86 31.98 10.81
C GLU A 82 -24.34 31.54 12.18
N CYS A 83 -24.26 30.22 12.39
CA CYS A 83 -23.74 29.56 13.59
C CYS A 83 -22.22 29.32 13.51
N LEU A 84 -21.61 28.91 14.63
CA LEU A 84 -20.20 28.48 14.66
C LEU A 84 -20.06 27.13 13.96
N THR A 85 -19.26 27.02 12.90
CA THR A 85 -19.02 25.77 12.19
C THR A 85 -17.70 25.13 12.60
N VAL A 86 -17.74 23.85 12.93
CA VAL A 86 -16.60 23.10 13.46
C VAL A 86 -16.37 21.83 12.64
N GLY A 87 -15.19 21.68 12.06
CA GLY A 87 -14.78 20.48 11.32
C GLY A 87 -13.86 19.60 12.18
N VAL A 88 -14.28 18.38 12.50
CA VAL A 88 -13.50 17.45 13.35
C VAL A 88 -12.79 16.41 12.48
N PHE A 89 -11.48 16.55 12.30
CA PHE A 89 -10.66 15.68 11.46
C PHE A 89 -9.95 14.61 12.30
N GLY A 90 -10.42 13.36 12.21
CA GLY A 90 -9.91 12.23 13.00
C GLY A 90 -8.86 11.39 12.27
N ASP A 91 -8.98 11.27 10.95
CA ASP A 91 -8.05 10.55 10.07
C ASP A 91 -7.35 11.50 9.10
N TRP A 92 -6.85 12.62 9.62
CA TRP A 92 -6.15 13.65 8.84
C TRP A 92 -4.95 13.10 8.05
N ASN A 93 -4.36 11.98 8.45
CA ASN A 93 -3.24 11.33 7.74
C ASN A 93 -3.63 10.68 6.40
N LEU A 94 -4.93 10.41 6.19
CA LEU A 94 -5.50 9.95 4.91
C LEU A 94 -6.46 10.98 4.30
N GLY A 95 -6.75 12.06 5.03
CA GLY A 95 -7.70 13.10 4.65
C GLY A 95 -7.08 14.38 4.09
N GLY A 96 -5.82 14.36 3.65
CA GLY A 96 -5.12 15.56 3.18
C GLY A 96 -5.85 16.25 2.02
N THR A 97 -6.33 15.49 1.04
CA THR A 97 -7.13 16.00 -0.08
C THR A 97 -8.42 16.64 0.42
N ALA A 98 -9.17 15.94 1.29
CA ALA A 98 -10.41 16.46 1.85
C ALA A 98 -10.20 17.74 2.65
N LEU A 99 -9.17 17.77 3.50
CA LEU A 99 -8.78 18.94 4.28
C LEU A 99 -8.52 20.15 3.39
N ARG A 100 -7.83 19.97 2.26
CA ARG A 100 -7.63 21.05 1.28
C ARG A 100 -8.90 21.41 0.51
N CYS A 101 -9.80 20.46 0.28
CA CYS A 101 -11.08 20.73 -0.37
C CYS A 101 -12.02 21.58 0.50
N VAL A 102 -12.16 21.28 1.80
CA VAL A 102 -13.23 21.86 2.63
C VAL A 102 -12.79 22.42 3.98
N GLY A 103 -11.51 22.35 4.35
CA GLY A 103 -11.04 22.85 5.65
C GLY A 103 -11.38 24.32 5.91
N ASP A 104 -11.30 25.17 4.88
CA ASP A 104 -11.58 26.62 4.97
C ASP A 104 -13.09 26.96 5.05
N VAL A 105 -13.96 25.95 5.00
CA VAL A 105 -15.43 26.10 5.13
C VAL A 105 -15.85 26.11 6.60
N PHE A 106 -14.95 25.76 7.51
CA PHE A 106 -15.20 25.74 8.95
C PHE A 106 -14.57 26.95 9.64
N ASP A 107 -15.21 27.47 10.70
CA ASP A 107 -14.63 28.51 11.54
C ASP A 107 -13.50 27.98 12.43
N VAL A 108 -13.63 26.73 12.86
CA VAL A 108 -12.70 26.04 13.75
C VAL A 108 -12.48 24.62 13.24
N LEU A 109 -11.21 24.21 13.21
CA LEU A 109 -10.85 22.81 13.01
C LEU A 109 -10.49 22.16 14.34
N VAL A 110 -10.87 20.90 14.50
CA VAL A 110 -10.54 20.10 15.68
C VAL A 110 -9.80 18.85 15.21
N ALA A 111 -8.70 18.52 15.85
CA ALA A 111 -7.95 17.31 15.60
C ALA A 111 -7.36 16.75 16.91
N ASP A 112 -6.82 15.52 16.84
CA ASP A 112 -5.94 15.01 17.90
C ASP A 112 -4.70 15.90 18.04
N LYS A 113 -3.95 15.75 19.14
CA LYS A 113 -2.82 16.63 19.45
C LYS A 113 -1.74 16.62 18.35
N PRO A 114 -1.30 15.47 17.80
CA PRO A 114 -0.42 15.47 16.63
C PRO A 114 -1.04 16.16 15.42
N GLY A 115 -2.31 15.86 15.12
CA GLY A 115 -3.03 16.44 13.99
C GLY A 115 -3.20 17.94 14.07
N SER A 116 -3.43 18.46 15.28
CA SER A 116 -3.58 19.89 15.50
C SER A 116 -2.31 20.66 15.13
N GLU A 117 -1.15 20.11 15.44
CA GLU A 117 0.13 20.69 15.04
C GLU A 117 0.35 20.60 13.53
N VAL A 118 -0.09 19.50 12.90
CA VAL A 118 -0.03 19.35 11.44
C VAL A 118 -0.95 20.35 10.74
N LEU A 119 -2.20 20.49 11.18
CA LEU A 119 -3.17 21.42 10.61
C LEU A 119 -2.70 22.89 10.76
N LYS A 120 -2.13 23.26 11.92
CA LYS A 120 -1.53 24.60 12.10
C LYS A 120 -0.40 24.85 11.11
N ARG A 121 0.52 23.89 10.94
CA ARG A 121 1.61 23.98 9.94
C ARG A 121 1.09 24.04 8.50
N ALA A 122 -0.03 23.38 8.24
CA ALA A 122 -0.73 23.41 6.96
C ALA A 122 -1.39 24.78 6.66
N GLY A 123 -1.36 25.74 7.60
CA GLY A 123 -1.83 27.11 7.42
C GLY A 123 -3.19 27.42 8.06
N PHE A 124 -3.81 26.46 8.75
CA PHE A 124 -5.08 26.69 9.44
C PHE A 124 -4.84 27.45 10.75
N SER A 125 -5.46 28.62 10.89
CA SER A 125 -5.19 29.55 12.01
C SER A 125 -5.97 29.21 13.28
N ARG A 126 -7.13 28.54 13.16
CA ARG A 126 -8.03 28.21 14.28
C ARG A 126 -8.18 26.71 14.41
N VAL A 127 -7.26 26.11 15.17
CA VAL A 127 -7.20 24.67 15.39
C VAL A 127 -7.20 24.37 16.88
N ILE A 128 -8.20 23.60 17.34
CA ILE A 128 -8.31 23.11 18.71
C ILE A 128 -7.80 21.67 18.77
N SER A 129 -6.93 21.40 19.76
CA SER A 129 -6.49 20.06 20.09
C SER A 129 -7.45 19.44 21.09
N SER A 130 -7.97 18.25 20.79
CA SER A 130 -8.86 17.51 21.68
C SER A 130 -8.54 16.01 21.65
N LEU A 131 -8.80 15.31 22.76
CA LEU A 131 -8.89 13.85 22.73
C LEU A 131 -10.13 13.49 21.91
N LEU A 132 -9.92 12.99 20.68
CA LEU A 132 -11.03 12.68 19.77
C LEU A 132 -11.67 11.32 20.05
N TRP A 133 -10.90 10.42 20.66
CA TRP A 133 -11.27 9.03 20.85
C TRP A 133 -11.55 8.75 22.31
N GLY A 134 -12.57 7.95 22.57
CA GLY A 134 -12.87 7.37 23.87
C GLY A 134 -13.40 5.96 23.69
N TYR A 135 -14.12 5.46 24.69
CA TYR A 135 -14.86 4.20 24.59
C TYR A 135 -16.36 4.41 24.81
N ASN A 136 -17.16 3.47 24.32
CA ASN A 136 -18.57 3.31 24.70
C ASN A 136 -18.66 2.38 25.94
N PRO A 137 -19.13 2.86 27.12
CA PRO A 137 -19.24 2.05 28.33
C PRO A 137 -20.27 0.92 28.29
N GLU A 138 -21.32 1.06 27.48
CA GLU A 138 -22.31 0.00 27.32
C GLU A 138 -21.71 -1.18 26.56
N LEU A 139 -20.78 -0.91 25.64
CA LEU A 139 -20.14 -1.93 24.80
C LEU A 139 -18.83 -2.45 25.41
N HIS A 140 -17.90 -1.57 25.76
CA HIS A 140 -16.57 -1.94 26.24
C HIS A 140 -16.57 -1.90 27.77
N ARG A 141 -16.68 -3.10 28.35
CA ARG A 141 -16.85 -3.31 29.78
C ARG A 141 -16.21 -4.62 30.18
N GLN A 142 -15.87 -4.75 31.45
CA GLN A 142 -15.48 -6.02 32.02
C GLN A 142 -16.67 -6.98 32.02
N ILE A 143 -16.49 -8.17 31.46
CA ILE A 143 -17.50 -9.21 31.40
C ILE A 143 -17.34 -10.13 32.61
N PRO A 144 -18.39 -10.34 33.42
CA PRO A 144 -18.33 -11.26 34.56
C PRO A 144 -17.81 -12.64 34.16
N GLY A 145 -16.86 -13.16 34.93
CA GLY A 145 -16.20 -14.43 34.65
C GLY A 145 -14.83 -14.31 33.96
N PHE A 146 -14.41 -13.09 33.60
CA PHE A 146 -13.03 -12.77 33.21
C PHE A 146 -12.27 -11.96 34.27
N ASP A 147 -12.86 -11.80 35.45
CA ASP A 147 -12.32 -11.01 36.57
C ASP A 147 -11.05 -11.63 37.18
N ALA A 148 -10.87 -12.95 37.01
CA ALA A 148 -9.70 -13.67 37.50
C ALA A 148 -8.64 -13.81 36.40
N PRO A 149 -7.35 -13.58 36.69
CA PRO A 149 -6.27 -13.68 35.69
C PRO A 149 -6.15 -15.05 35.02
N SER A 150 -6.57 -16.11 35.71
CA SER A 150 -6.58 -17.49 35.18
C SER A 150 -7.64 -17.72 34.09
N LYS A 151 -8.57 -16.79 33.90
CA LYS A 151 -9.63 -16.84 32.88
C LYS A 151 -9.25 -16.14 31.59
N LYS A 152 -8.24 -15.27 31.62
CA LYS A 152 -7.64 -14.61 30.45
C LYS A 152 -6.72 -15.61 29.75
N ASP A 153 -7.19 -16.19 28.65
CA ASP A 153 -6.51 -17.28 27.93
C ASP A 153 -5.71 -16.80 26.70
N ILE A 154 -5.73 -15.51 26.39
CA ILE A 154 -4.92 -14.87 25.35
C ILE A 154 -3.82 -14.07 26.05
N ASP A 155 -2.56 -14.37 25.74
CA ASP A 155 -1.43 -13.67 26.36
C ASP A 155 -1.23 -12.29 25.74
N LEU A 156 -1.21 -12.22 24.40
CA LEU A 156 -1.12 -10.97 23.65
C LEU A 156 -2.22 -10.91 22.59
N LEU A 157 -2.94 -9.81 22.55
CA LEU A 157 -3.98 -9.53 21.57
C LEU A 157 -3.67 -8.23 20.81
N MET A 158 -3.94 -8.26 19.50
CA MET A 158 -4.13 -7.05 18.70
C MET A 158 -5.27 -7.30 17.70
N ILE A 159 -6.27 -6.43 17.76
CA ILE A 159 -7.39 -6.38 16.81
C ILE A 159 -7.37 -5.02 16.14
N GLY A 160 -7.16 -4.94 14.83
CA GLY A 160 -7.13 -3.64 14.14
C GLY A 160 -6.92 -3.73 12.64
N ASN A 161 -6.73 -2.57 11.99
CA ASN A 161 -6.48 -2.51 10.55
C ASN A 161 -5.08 -3.04 10.19
N PHE A 162 -5.04 -4.02 9.28
CA PHE A 162 -3.85 -4.74 8.81
C PHE A 162 -3.51 -4.39 7.34
N ASN A 163 -4.04 -3.28 6.82
CA ASN A 163 -3.53 -2.69 5.58
C ASN A 163 -2.14 -2.09 5.83
N HIS A 164 -1.10 -2.83 5.47
CA HIS A 164 0.29 -2.45 5.72
C HIS A 164 0.79 -1.28 4.88
N GLU A 165 0.12 -0.95 3.78
CA GLU A 165 0.45 0.24 2.99
C GLU A 165 0.11 1.53 3.76
N ILE A 166 -0.96 1.49 4.55
CA ILE A 166 -1.36 2.54 5.48
C ILE A 166 -0.60 2.43 6.82
N GLN A 167 -0.42 1.20 7.31
CA GLN A 167 0.05 0.88 8.65
C GLN A 167 1.50 0.35 8.65
N GLN A 168 2.38 0.99 7.86
CA GLN A 168 3.74 0.51 7.57
C GLN A 168 4.55 0.21 8.84
N ASP A 169 4.59 1.17 9.78
CA ASP A 169 5.27 1.00 11.05
C ASP A 169 4.70 -0.17 11.86
N ARG A 170 3.37 -0.25 11.95
CA ARG A 170 2.66 -1.31 12.69
C ARG A 170 3.00 -2.68 12.12
N ALA A 171 3.17 -2.84 10.82
CA ALA A 171 3.54 -4.11 10.19
C ALA A 171 4.84 -4.67 10.80
N LYS A 172 5.87 -3.83 11.00
CA LYS A 172 7.14 -4.25 11.60
C LYS A 172 6.96 -4.73 13.04
N TRP A 173 6.13 -4.04 13.82
CA TRP A 173 5.81 -4.45 15.19
C TRP A 173 4.97 -5.73 15.26
N LEU A 174 3.96 -5.87 14.38
CA LEU A 174 3.15 -7.08 14.30
C LEU A 174 4.01 -8.31 13.99
N SER A 175 5.03 -8.18 13.14
CA SER A 175 6.00 -9.26 12.89
C SER A 175 6.76 -9.64 14.17
N ARG A 176 7.24 -8.67 14.95
CA ARG A 176 7.89 -8.92 16.26
C ARG A 176 6.95 -9.63 17.23
N VAL A 177 5.69 -9.18 17.34
CA VAL A 177 4.67 -9.80 18.19
C VAL A 177 4.39 -11.24 17.76
N ALA A 178 4.26 -11.49 16.45
CA ALA A 178 3.97 -12.81 15.91
C ALA A 178 5.07 -13.84 16.23
N LYS A 179 6.35 -13.39 16.27
CA LYS A 179 7.52 -14.21 16.65
C LYS A 179 7.51 -14.68 18.10
N LEU A 180 6.67 -14.09 18.95
CA LEU A 180 6.49 -14.51 20.34
C LEU A 180 5.53 -15.72 20.49
N SER A 181 4.84 -16.11 19.41
CA SER A 181 3.85 -17.21 19.42
C SER A 181 4.37 -18.62 19.80
N PRO A 182 5.67 -18.96 19.68
CA PRO A 182 6.17 -20.23 20.22
C PRO A 182 6.17 -20.27 21.76
N GLN A 183 6.21 -19.11 22.42
CA GLN A 183 6.29 -18.99 23.88
C GLN A 183 4.95 -18.58 24.51
N TYR A 184 4.14 -17.82 23.79
CA TYR A 184 2.91 -17.23 24.30
C TYR A 184 1.74 -17.45 23.34
N ARG A 185 0.52 -17.42 23.86
CA ARG A 185 -0.69 -17.40 23.03
C ARG A 185 -0.93 -16.01 22.47
N VAL A 186 -0.39 -15.78 21.29
CA VAL A 186 -0.53 -14.55 20.50
C VAL A 186 -1.72 -14.66 19.56
N VAL A 187 -2.57 -13.62 19.51
CA VAL A 187 -3.69 -13.51 18.57
C VAL A 187 -3.64 -12.16 17.86
N LEU A 188 -3.36 -12.19 16.56
CA LEU A 188 -3.32 -11.02 15.68
C LEU A 188 -4.44 -11.14 14.63
N THR A 189 -5.40 -10.22 14.64
CA THR A 189 -6.59 -10.31 13.78
C THR A 189 -7.21 -8.94 13.43
N THR A 190 -8.22 -8.95 12.56
CA THR A 190 -8.93 -7.77 12.03
C THR A 190 -10.40 -8.11 11.74
N GLY A 191 -11.23 -7.10 11.50
CA GLY A 191 -12.64 -7.28 11.12
C GLY A 191 -13.56 -7.77 12.24
N ILE A 192 -13.13 -7.63 13.49
CA ILE A 192 -13.92 -8.03 14.67
C ILE A 192 -14.44 -6.76 15.34
N HIS A 193 -15.75 -6.72 15.56
CA HIS A 193 -16.48 -5.53 16.02
C HIS A 193 -17.50 -5.89 17.11
N GLY A 194 -18.03 -4.87 17.80
CA GLY A 194 -19.13 -5.03 18.73
C GLY A 194 -18.84 -5.99 19.90
N GLU A 195 -19.86 -6.75 20.31
CA GLU A 195 -19.76 -7.67 21.46
C GLU A 195 -18.69 -8.75 21.29
N GLU A 196 -18.34 -9.13 20.07
CA GLU A 196 -17.24 -10.07 19.82
C GLU A 196 -15.88 -9.44 20.13
N TYR A 197 -15.68 -8.18 19.72
CA TYR A 197 -14.49 -7.41 20.06
C TYR A 197 -14.34 -7.27 21.58
N THR A 198 -15.42 -6.90 22.29
CA THR A 198 -15.44 -6.83 23.75
C THR A 198 -15.06 -8.17 24.38
N ARG A 199 -15.66 -9.27 23.91
CA ARG A 199 -15.39 -10.62 24.43
C ARG A 199 -13.95 -11.05 24.23
N MET A 200 -13.37 -10.82 23.06
CA MET A 200 -11.98 -11.16 22.79
C MET A 200 -11.01 -10.33 23.63
N THR A 201 -11.30 -9.04 23.78
CA THR A 201 -10.47 -8.13 24.58
C THR A 201 -10.48 -8.51 26.07
N ASN A 202 -11.63 -8.91 26.62
CA ASN A 202 -11.75 -9.42 27.99
C ASN A 202 -10.94 -10.72 28.23
N ARG A 203 -10.63 -11.49 27.19
CA ARG A 203 -9.82 -12.70 27.27
C ARG A 203 -8.32 -12.43 27.25
N ALA A 204 -7.90 -11.20 26.93
CA ALA A 204 -6.50 -10.82 26.78
C ALA A 204 -5.88 -10.39 28.11
N LYS A 205 -4.64 -10.84 28.35
CA LYS A 205 -3.79 -10.31 29.43
C LYS A 205 -3.17 -8.98 29.04
N ILE A 206 -2.60 -8.92 27.84
CA ILE A 206 -1.98 -7.73 27.26
C ILE A 206 -2.65 -7.43 25.92
N VAL A 207 -3.03 -6.17 25.72
CA VAL A 207 -3.42 -5.63 24.41
C VAL A 207 -2.27 -4.77 23.90
N PHE A 208 -1.66 -5.22 22.81
CA PHE A 208 -0.65 -4.48 22.08
C PHE A 208 -1.31 -3.42 21.21
N ASN A 209 -0.81 -2.18 21.23
CA ASN A 209 -1.26 -1.12 20.35
C ASN A 209 -0.07 -0.35 19.79
N ARG A 210 -0.19 0.01 18.51
CA ARG A 210 0.70 0.95 17.82
C ARG A 210 -0.19 1.93 17.08
N SER A 211 -0.19 3.18 17.51
CA SER A 211 -0.92 4.24 16.81
C SER A 211 -0.35 4.48 15.41
N ILE A 212 -1.15 5.09 14.54
CA ILE A 212 -0.70 5.49 13.22
C ILE A 212 -0.16 6.93 13.20
N ARG A 213 -0.69 7.81 14.06
CA ARG A 213 -0.38 9.25 14.07
C ARG A 213 0.31 9.72 15.35
N GLY A 214 0.54 8.84 16.32
CA GLY A 214 1.04 9.21 17.65
C GLY A 214 -0.05 9.66 18.62
N GLU A 215 -1.32 9.39 18.28
CA GLU A 215 -2.53 9.72 19.04
C GLU A 215 -2.93 8.57 19.99
N LEU A 216 -3.69 8.87 21.04
CA LEU A 216 -4.42 7.85 21.79
C LEU A 216 -5.67 7.47 20.99
N ASN A 217 -5.56 6.42 20.18
CA ASN A 217 -6.70 5.88 19.43
C ASN A 217 -7.67 5.08 20.33
N MET A 218 -8.85 4.76 19.78
CA MET A 218 -9.94 4.07 20.50
C MET A 218 -9.48 2.84 21.29
N ARG A 219 -8.55 2.04 20.74
CA ARG A 219 -8.06 0.81 21.37
C ARG A 219 -7.41 1.04 22.72
N ALA A 220 -6.81 2.21 22.95
CA ALA A 220 -6.25 2.56 24.25
C ALA A 220 -7.33 2.60 25.34
N TYR A 221 -8.51 3.14 25.01
CA TYR A 221 -9.64 3.24 25.92
C TYR A 221 -10.42 1.93 26.04
N GLU A 222 -10.70 1.30 24.90
CA GLU A 222 -11.53 0.10 24.86
C GLU A 222 -10.83 -1.09 25.55
N ALA A 223 -9.51 -1.25 25.37
CA ALA A 223 -8.74 -2.33 25.97
C ALA A 223 -8.70 -2.24 27.49
N THR A 224 -8.45 -1.04 28.01
CA THR A 224 -8.39 -0.80 29.46
C THR A 224 -9.78 -0.85 30.08
N ALA A 225 -10.83 -0.37 29.40
CA ALA A 225 -12.21 -0.53 29.85
C ALA A 225 -12.65 -2.01 29.94
N CYS A 226 -12.06 -2.88 29.12
CA CYS A 226 -12.23 -4.33 29.21
C CYS A 226 -11.28 -5.01 30.21
N GLY A 227 -10.44 -4.25 30.93
CA GLY A 227 -9.56 -4.75 31.99
C GLY A 227 -8.28 -5.44 31.51
N ALA A 228 -7.84 -5.18 30.27
CA ALA A 228 -6.55 -5.68 29.77
C ALA A 228 -5.41 -4.69 30.05
N LEU A 229 -4.19 -5.19 30.25
CA LEU A 229 -3.01 -4.33 30.31
C LEU A 229 -2.73 -3.77 28.91
N HIS A 230 -2.74 -2.45 28.77
CA HIS A 230 -2.51 -1.79 27.50
C HIS A 230 -1.04 -1.40 27.29
N PHE A 231 -0.52 -1.71 26.11
CA PHE A 231 0.81 -1.30 25.66
C PHE A 231 0.71 -0.25 24.56
N MET A 232 1.47 0.84 24.70
CA MET A 232 1.51 1.95 23.75
C MET A 232 2.95 2.33 23.39
N GLU A 233 3.18 2.87 22.20
CA GLU A 233 4.53 3.32 21.84
C GLU A 233 5.02 4.49 22.72
N ARG A 234 6.29 4.46 23.14
CA ARG A 234 6.90 5.47 24.03
C ARG A 234 6.81 6.91 23.51
N GLY A 235 6.73 7.08 22.18
CA GLY A 235 6.63 8.39 21.53
C GLY A 235 5.20 8.94 21.40
N ASN A 236 4.19 8.29 21.98
CA ASN A 236 2.80 8.74 21.88
C ASN A 236 2.60 10.10 22.55
N ALA A 237 1.97 11.05 21.84
CA ALA A 237 1.86 12.44 22.28
C ALA A 237 0.76 12.69 23.33
N GLU A 238 -0.18 11.76 23.45
CA GLU A 238 -1.39 11.89 24.27
C GLU A 238 -1.42 10.91 25.45
N PHE A 239 -0.51 9.95 25.50
CA PHE A 239 -0.48 8.92 26.55
C PHE A 239 -0.53 9.52 27.96
N SER A 240 0.24 10.58 28.22
CA SER A 240 0.29 11.24 29.54
C SER A 240 -0.95 12.05 29.90
N GLU A 241 -1.86 12.28 28.95
CA GLU A 241 -3.14 12.97 29.21
C GLU A 241 -4.14 12.04 29.93
N VAL A 242 -3.93 10.72 29.85
CA VAL A 242 -4.86 9.70 30.40
C VAL A 242 -4.12 8.70 31.31
N PHE A 243 -2.91 8.31 30.94
CA PHE A 243 -2.17 7.22 31.58
C PHE A 243 -0.84 7.67 32.17
N ARG A 244 -0.30 6.84 33.07
CA ARG A 244 1.07 6.94 33.60
C ARG A 244 1.78 5.61 33.35
N ASP A 245 2.98 5.70 32.77
CA ASP A 245 3.80 4.54 32.42
C ASP A 245 4.14 3.70 33.66
N GLY A 246 4.00 2.38 33.54
CA GLY A 246 4.16 1.41 34.62
C GLY A 246 3.12 1.50 35.74
N VAL A 247 2.12 2.38 35.63
CA VAL A 247 1.10 2.60 36.68
C VAL A 247 -0.31 2.33 36.18
N SER A 248 -0.71 2.88 35.04
CA SER A 248 -2.03 2.69 34.42
C SER A 248 -1.97 2.31 32.94
N GLY A 249 -0.77 2.11 32.41
CA GLY A 249 -0.46 1.61 31.07
C GLY A 249 1.05 1.40 30.94
N VAL A 250 1.52 0.78 29.87
CA VAL A 250 2.95 0.51 29.66
C VAL A 250 3.42 1.09 28.33
N LEU A 251 4.51 1.86 28.37
CA LEU A 251 5.20 2.37 27.19
C LEU A 251 6.30 1.42 26.74
N TYR A 252 6.35 1.15 25.45
CA TYR A 252 7.39 0.31 24.86
C TYR A 252 8.18 1.03 23.75
N GLY A 253 9.41 0.57 23.51
CA GLY A 253 10.27 1.02 22.43
C GLY A 253 11.06 -0.14 21.84
N ASP A 254 11.89 0.15 20.83
CA ASP A 254 12.64 -0.88 20.11
C ASP A 254 13.57 -1.70 21.01
N ASP A 255 14.09 -1.06 22.06
CA ASP A 255 15.09 -1.57 22.99
C ASP A 255 14.54 -2.49 24.09
N ASN A 256 13.25 -2.41 24.40
CA ASN A 256 12.68 -3.08 25.58
C ASN A 256 11.40 -3.89 25.33
N PHE A 257 10.85 -3.89 24.12
CA PHE A 257 9.53 -4.45 23.84
C PHE A 257 9.37 -5.91 24.26
N GLU A 258 10.23 -6.82 23.77
CA GLU A 258 10.14 -8.24 24.09
C GLU A 258 10.40 -8.52 25.57
N ALA A 259 11.29 -7.74 26.19
CA ALA A 259 11.61 -7.86 27.62
C ALA A 259 10.42 -7.46 28.50
N LEU A 260 9.69 -6.40 28.14
CA LEU A 260 8.47 -5.98 28.84
C LEU A 260 7.37 -7.03 28.72
N ILE A 261 7.17 -7.61 27.52
CA ILE A 261 6.21 -8.70 27.33
C ILE A 261 6.57 -9.89 28.23
N ALA A 262 7.83 -10.32 28.22
CA ALA A 262 8.29 -11.42 29.05
C ALA A 262 8.12 -11.13 30.55
N HIS A 263 8.44 -9.91 30.98
CA HIS A 263 8.25 -9.45 32.35
C HIS A 263 6.78 -9.55 32.78
N TYR A 264 5.86 -8.90 32.06
CA TYR A 264 4.46 -8.85 32.50
C TYR A 264 3.70 -10.17 32.32
N LEU A 265 4.19 -11.09 31.49
CA LEU A 265 3.63 -12.45 31.38
C LEU A 265 4.25 -13.46 32.34
N ALA A 266 5.37 -13.13 32.99
CA ALA A 266 6.00 -14.01 33.96
C ALA A 266 5.05 -14.30 35.13
N PRO A 267 4.98 -15.54 35.63
CA PRO A 267 4.11 -15.90 36.76
C PRO A 267 4.36 -15.05 38.03
N ALA A 268 5.60 -14.61 38.25
CA ALA A 268 5.98 -13.77 39.39
C ALA A 268 5.37 -12.34 39.34
N ASN A 269 5.01 -11.85 38.15
CA ASN A 269 4.57 -10.46 37.94
C ASN A 269 3.06 -10.34 37.66
N VAL A 270 2.30 -11.41 37.91
CA VAL A 270 0.84 -11.40 37.72
C VAL A 270 0.18 -10.28 38.53
N SER A 271 0.55 -10.12 39.79
CA SER A 271 -0.06 -9.08 40.65
C SER A 271 0.24 -7.66 40.15
N GLU A 272 1.46 -7.41 39.66
CA GLU A 272 1.84 -6.14 39.09
C GLU A 272 1.04 -5.84 37.82
N ARG A 273 0.99 -6.81 36.89
CA ARG A 273 0.23 -6.69 35.63
C ARG A 273 -1.24 -6.34 35.89
N GLU A 274 -1.91 -7.07 36.79
CA GLU A 274 -3.34 -6.83 37.05
C GLU A 274 -3.57 -5.52 37.80
N GLN A 275 -2.64 -5.08 38.66
CA GLN A 275 -2.75 -3.77 39.30
C GLN A 275 -2.67 -2.64 38.27
N ILE A 276 -1.74 -2.72 37.31
CA ILE A 276 -1.62 -1.72 36.23
C ILE A 276 -2.87 -1.74 35.35
N ALA A 277 -3.37 -2.94 34.98
CA ALA A 277 -4.59 -3.07 34.19
C ALA A 277 -5.80 -2.46 34.91
N HIS A 278 -5.96 -2.72 36.21
CA HIS A 278 -7.02 -2.13 37.03
C HIS A 278 -6.90 -0.60 37.11
N ASN A 279 -5.70 -0.08 37.39
CA ASN A 279 -5.47 1.37 37.38
C ASN A 279 -5.75 1.99 36.00
N GLY A 280 -5.48 1.26 34.92
CA GLY A 280 -5.83 1.64 33.55
C GLY A 280 -7.33 1.71 33.33
N THR A 281 -8.09 0.74 33.84
CA THR A 281 -9.56 0.76 33.85
C THR A 281 -10.08 1.99 34.59
N GLU A 282 -9.59 2.26 35.80
CA GLU A 282 -9.99 3.43 36.60
C GLU A 282 -9.65 4.74 35.87
N ALA A 283 -8.46 4.82 35.26
CA ALA A 283 -8.02 6.00 34.53
C ALA A 283 -8.96 6.34 33.36
N VAL A 284 -9.49 5.34 32.64
CA VAL A 284 -10.36 5.61 31.50
C VAL A 284 -11.83 5.81 31.85
N LEU A 285 -12.29 5.57 33.09
CA LEU A 285 -13.72 5.69 33.45
C LEU A 285 -14.34 7.06 33.08
N SER A 286 -13.52 8.12 33.09
CA SER A 286 -13.94 9.46 32.70
C SER A 286 -13.66 9.80 31.23
N HIS A 287 -13.07 8.91 30.43
CA HIS A 287 -12.67 9.16 29.03
C HIS A 287 -13.61 8.45 28.03
N THR A 288 -14.91 8.69 28.17
CA THR A 288 -15.93 8.21 27.22
C THR A 288 -16.08 9.18 26.05
N PHE A 289 -16.63 8.72 24.93
CA PHE A 289 -16.97 9.62 23.81
C PHE A 289 -17.88 10.79 24.25
N ALA A 290 -18.81 10.54 25.19
CA ALA A 290 -19.70 11.56 25.73
C ALA A 290 -18.93 12.63 26.52
N HIS A 291 -17.99 12.21 27.37
CA HIS A 291 -17.20 13.13 28.18
C HIS A 291 -16.25 13.96 27.32
N HIS A 292 -15.62 13.35 26.32
CA HIS A 292 -14.75 14.09 25.38
C HIS A 292 -15.53 15.08 24.53
N LEU A 293 -16.74 14.73 24.08
CA LEU A 293 -17.62 15.68 23.40
C LEU A 293 -18.03 16.82 24.35
N GLY A 294 -18.38 16.53 25.60
CA GLY A 294 -18.69 17.56 26.60
C GLY A 294 -17.52 18.50 26.85
N THR A 295 -16.30 17.96 26.93
CA THR A 295 -15.07 18.75 27.09
C THR A 295 -14.82 19.64 25.87
N LEU A 296 -14.93 19.10 24.66
CA LEU A 296 -14.79 19.89 23.43
C LEU A 296 -15.83 21.03 23.37
N LEU A 297 -17.08 20.78 23.78
CA LEU A 297 -18.10 21.81 23.83
C LEU A 297 -17.80 22.90 24.88
N ASN A 298 -17.19 22.54 26.01
CA ASN A 298 -16.70 23.53 26.99
C ASN A 298 -15.63 24.44 26.35
N ASP A 299 -14.70 23.87 25.58
CA ASP A 299 -13.66 24.64 24.90
C ASP A 299 -14.27 25.58 23.84
N LEU A 300 -15.35 25.15 23.18
CA LEU A 300 -16.07 25.94 22.19
C LEU A 300 -16.97 27.03 22.79
N ASP A 301 -17.35 26.97 24.08
CA ASP A 301 -18.21 27.98 24.72
C ASP A 301 -17.63 29.40 24.52
N THR A 302 -16.32 29.56 24.66
CA THR A 302 -15.64 30.86 24.48
C THR A 302 -15.78 31.37 23.04
N GLU A 303 -15.67 30.49 22.05
CA GLU A 303 -15.81 30.84 20.64
C GLU A 303 -17.24 31.25 20.29
N VAL A 304 -18.23 30.55 20.84
CA VAL A 304 -19.64 30.87 20.67
C VAL A 304 -19.97 32.24 21.28
N GLN A 305 -19.50 32.52 22.50
CA GLN A 305 -19.72 33.81 23.14
C GLN A 305 -19.07 34.96 22.36
N SER A 306 -17.86 34.74 21.82
CA SER A 306 -17.20 35.74 20.99
C SER A 306 -17.96 36.01 19.69
N GLN A 307 -18.56 34.99 19.08
CA GLN A 307 -19.37 35.13 17.86
C GLN A 307 -20.68 35.89 18.14
N LYS A 308 -21.37 35.58 19.25
CA LYS A 308 -22.62 36.24 19.65
C LYS A 308 -22.43 37.72 20.04
N SER A 309 -21.27 38.07 20.60
CA SER A 309 -20.98 39.43 21.07
C SER A 309 -20.60 40.43 19.96
N GLY A 310 -20.73 40.04 18.69
CA GLY A 310 -20.47 40.93 17.55
C GLY A 310 -19.00 41.23 17.29
N GLY A 311 -18.07 40.42 17.83
CA GLY A 311 -16.70 40.40 17.32
C GLY A 311 -16.76 40.11 15.82
N GLU A 312 -16.08 40.92 14.99
CA GLU A 312 -16.11 40.95 13.51
C GLU A 312 -16.89 39.77 12.92
N HIS A 313 -18.11 40.01 12.40
CA HIS A 313 -18.99 38.98 11.82
C HIS A 313 -18.20 37.85 11.14
N ARG A 314 -17.93 36.78 11.90
CA ARG A 314 -16.94 35.74 11.56
C ARG A 314 -17.35 34.91 10.34
N SER A 315 -18.64 34.90 10.03
CA SER A 315 -19.23 34.28 8.84
C SER A 315 -18.79 34.91 7.51
N LYS A 316 -18.11 36.06 7.51
CA LYS A 316 -17.67 36.75 6.28
C LYS A 316 -16.26 36.38 5.78
N GLU A 317 -15.49 35.62 6.55
CA GLU A 317 -14.09 35.27 6.19
C GLU A 317 -13.92 33.83 5.65
N ARG A 318 -14.98 33.01 5.65
CA ARG A 318 -14.91 31.64 5.12
C ARG A 318 -14.91 31.67 3.59
N ASN A 319 -14.02 30.88 3.00
CA ASN A 319 -13.92 30.76 1.55
C ASN A 319 -14.93 29.74 1.05
N ALA A 320 -15.86 30.16 0.19
CA ALA A 320 -16.71 29.22 -0.53
C ALA A 320 -15.81 28.25 -1.32
N PRO A 321 -16.00 26.92 -1.16
CA PRO A 321 -15.27 25.98 -1.99
C PRO A 321 -15.73 26.17 -3.44
N SER A 322 -14.81 26.02 -4.40
CA SER A 322 -15.21 25.88 -5.79
C SER A 322 -16.03 24.60 -5.96
N ASP A 323 -16.84 24.53 -7.02
CA ASP A 323 -17.60 23.31 -7.35
C ASP A 323 -16.66 22.10 -7.41
N THR A 324 -15.49 22.23 -8.06
CA THR A 324 -14.50 21.15 -8.11
C THR A 324 -14.05 20.69 -6.71
N ARG A 325 -13.78 21.62 -5.78
CA ARG A 325 -13.35 21.25 -4.41
C ARG A 325 -14.45 20.51 -3.66
N LEU A 326 -15.68 21.05 -3.68
CA LEU A 326 -16.81 20.46 -2.97
C LEU A 326 -17.16 19.07 -3.52
N LEU A 327 -17.28 18.96 -4.85
CA LEU A 327 -17.64 17.71 -5.51
C LEU A 327 -16.52 16.66 -5.39
N THR A 328 -15.26 17.10 -5.37
CA THR A 328 -14.13 16.22 -5.03
C THR A 328 -14.34 15.65 -3.63
N GLN A 329 -14.62 16.48 -2.63
CA GLN A 329 -14.84 16.03 -1.25
C GLN A 329 -16.03 15.07 -1.12
N TRP A 330 -17.14 15.36 -1.81
CA TRP A 330 -18.28 14.44 -1.85
C TRP A 330 -17.90 13.08 -2.44
N LEU A 331 -17.07 13.06 -3.48
CA LEU A 331 -16.62 11.81 -4.08
C LEU A 331 -15.70 10.99 -3.15
N LEU A 332 -15.03 11.63 -2.19
CA LEU A 332 -14.24 10.95 -1.15
C LEU A 332 -15.12 10.17 -0.17
N SER A 333 -16.42 10.48 -0.10
CA SER A 333 -17.34 9.80 0.79
C SER A 333 -17.43 8.29 0.48
N PRO A 334 -17.28 7.42 1.50
CA PRO A 334 -17.59 6.01 1.36
C PRO A 334 -19.11 5.79 1.26
N ASP A 335 -19.94 6.70 1.79
CA ASP A 335 -21.40 6.63 1.66
C ASP A 335 -21.81 6.98 0.23
N LYS A 336 -22.19 5.93 -0.51
CA LYS A 336 -22.57 6.01 -1.92
C LYS A 336 -23.97 6.59 -2.15
N ALA A 337 -24.73 6.86 -1.09
CA ALA A 337 -25.96 7.64 -1.19
C ALA A 337 -25.71 9.09 -1.66
N VAL A 338 -24.45 9.56 -1.63
CA VAL A 338 -24.06 10.88 -2.18
C VAL A 338 -24.11 10.96 -3.71
N LEU A 339 -24.02 9.81 -4.40
CA LEU A 339 -23.77 9.79 -5.84
C LEU A 339 -24.86 10.49 -6.68
N PRO A 340 -26.17 10.32 -6.44
CA PRO A 340 -27.19 11.03 -7.21
C PRO A 340 -27.08 12.56 -7.07
N GLN A 341 -26.77 13.04 -5.87
CA GLN A 341 -26.55 14.47 -5.60
C GLN A 341 -25.26 14.96 -6.26
N LEU A 342 -24.20 14.15 -6.22
CA LEU A 342 -22.94 14.43 -6.91
C LEU A 342 -23.16 14.58 -8.42
N ASP A 343 -23.88 13.65 -9.06
CA ASP A 343 -24.13 13.67 -10.50
C ASP A 343 -24.94 14.92 -10.91
N ALA A 344 -26.02 15.23 -10.19
CA ALA A 344 -26.81 16.43 -10.44
C ALA A 344 -26.01 17.74 -10.24
N ALA A 345 -25.15 17.78 -9.23
CA ALA A 345 -24.31 18.94 -8.97
C ALA A 345 -23.16 19.06 -9.99
N LEU A 346 -22.60 17.95 -10.46
CA LEU A 346 -21.63 17.91 -11.56
C LEU A 346 -22.22 18.46 -12.85
N GLU A 347 -23.44 18.06 -13.22
CA GLU A 347 -24.12 18.60 -14.42
C GLU A 347 -24.28 20.13 -14.34
N THR A 348 -24.68 20.63 -13.18
CA THR A 348 -24.83 22.07 -12.94
C THR A 348 -23.48 22.79 -13.02
N ALA A 349 -22.45 22.25 -12.37
CA ALA A 349 -21.10 22.81 -12.40
C ALA A 349 -20.51 22.83 -13.82
N LEU A 350 -20.76 21.78 -14.63
CA LEU A 350 -20.32 21.70 -16.02
C LEU A 350 -21.01 22.73 -16.93
N GLN A 351 -22.25 23.11 -16.64
CA GLN A 351 -22.94 24.19 -17.35
C GLN A 351 -22.37 25.56 -17.00
N ASN A 352 -21.91 25.73 -15.76
CA ASN A 352 -21.37 26.98 -15.25
C ASN A 352 -19.85 27.15 -15.46
N ALA A 353 -19.14 26.09 -15.87
CA ALA A 353 -17.69 26.12 -16.05
C ALA A 353 -17.27 27.05 -17.20
N GLU A 354 -16.65 28.18 -16.87
CA GLU A 354 -16.25 29.22 -17.83
C GLU A 354 -14.91 28.94 -18.54
N THR A 355 -14.05 28.10 -17.95
CA THR A 355 -12.72 27.79 -18.49
C THR A 355 -12.61 26.34 -18.94
N ALA A 356 -11.83 26.10 -19.99
CA ALA A 356 -11.49 24.75 -20.44
C ALA A 356 -10.81 23.94 -19.33
N HIS A 357 -10.00 24.60 -18.49
CA HIS A 357 -9.35 23.97 -17.35
C HIS A 357 -10.38 23.42 -16.34
N ALA A 358 -11.25 24.28 -15.80
CA ALA A 358 -12.27 23.88 -14.82
C ALA A 358 -13.25 22.86 -15.39
N ARG A 359 -13.65 23.03 -16.66
CA ARG A 359 -14.51 22.07 -17.36
C ARG A 359 -13.85 20.70 -17.44
N GLY A 360 -12.59 20.63 -17.86
CA GLY A 360 -11.85 19.37 -17.94
C GLY A 360 -11.68 18.67 -16.59
N GLU A 361 -11.44 19.42 -15.51
CA GLU A 361 -11.37 18.87 -14.16
C GLU A 361 -12.69 18.22 -13.72
N LEU A 362 -13.82 18.91 -13.94
CA LEU A 362 -15.15 18.40 -13.60
C LEU A 362 -15.50 17.14 -14.41
N ILE A 363 -15.16 17.10 -15.71
CA ILE A 363 -15.35 15.91 -16.55
C ILE A 363 -14.48 14.75 -16.02
N SER A 364 -13.22 15.02 -15.66
CA SER A 364 -12.33 14.00 -15.08
C SER A 364 -12.86 13.50 -13.73
N LEU A 365 -13.40 14.38 -12.89
CA LEU A 365 -13.99 14.02 -11.61
C LEU A 365 -15.21 13.11 -11.79
N HIS A 366 -16.09 13.44 -12.75
CA HIS A 366 -17.21 12.59 -13.14
C HIS A 366 -16.74 11.20 -13.60
N ALA A 367 -15.70 11.13 -14.44
CA ALA A 367 -15.11 9.88 -14.89
C ALA A 367 -14.58 9.00 -13.73
N VAL A 368 -13.91 9.61 -12.75
CA VAL A 368 -13.47 8.91 -11.52
C VAL A 368 -14.68 8.40 -10.73
N GLY A 369 -15.75 9.20 -10.62
CA GLY A 369 -17.01 8.79 -9.99
C GLY A 369 -17.62 7.54 -10.62
N LEU A 370 -17.72 7.50 -11.95
CA LEU A 370 -18.20 6.36 -12.70
C LEU A 370 -17.32 5.11 -12.49
N CYS A 371 -15.99 5.26 -12.45
CA CYS A 371 -15.08 4.16 -12.12
C CYS A 371 -15.30 3.62 -10.71
N LEU A 372 -15.50 4.51 -9.73
CA LEU A 372 -15.78 4.11 -8.36
C LEU A 372 -17.13 3.38 -8.27
N GLN A 373 -18.17 3.84 -8.97
CA GLN A 373 -19.45 3.12 -9.08
C GLN A 373 -19.26 1.73 -9.69
N ALA A 374 -18.58 1.64 -10.84
CA ALA A 374 -18.33 0.38 -11.54
C ALA A 374 -17.56 -0.65 -10.68
N ALA A 375 -16.64 -0.18 -9.81
CA ALA A 375 -15.89 -1.04 -8.91
C ALA A 375 -16.79 -1.77 -7.89
N HIS A 376 -17.92 -1.19 -7.51
CA HIS A 376 -18.88 -1.78 -6.57
C HIS A 376 -19.91 -2.70 -7.25
N CYS A 377 -20.01 -2.64 -8.58
CA CYS A 377 -20.87 -3.54 -9.33
C CYS A 377 -20.18 -4.91 -9.50
N PRO A 378 -20.92 -6.03 -9.33
CA PRO A 378 -20.47 -7.32 -9.83
C PRO A 378 -20.37 -7.29 -11.37
N PRO A 379 -19.67 -8.24 -12.01
CA PRO A 379 -19.67 -8.37 -13.47
C PRO A 379 -21.12 -8.40 -14.01
N SER A 380 -21.50 -7.36 -14.75
CA SER A 380 -22.87 -7.09 -15.21
C SER A 380 -22.87 -6.09 -16.37
N GLU A 381 -23.98 -6.01 -17.12
CA GLU A 381 -24.17 -5.00 -18.17
C GLU A 381 -24.03 -3.57 -17.63
N GLU A 382 -24.47 -3.34 -16.40
CA GLU A 382 -24.34 -2.04 -15.74
C GLU A 382 -22.87 -1.69 -15.45
N LYS A 383 -22.08 -2.65 -14.97
CA LYS A 383 -20.63 -2.46 -14.78
C LYS A 383 -19.94 -2.11 -16.10
N GLU A 384 -20.30 -2.82 -17.18
CA GLU A 384 -19.76 -2.56 -18.51
C GLU A 384 -20.16 -1.18 -19.03
N ARG A 385 -21.42 -0.78 -18.83
CA ARG A 385 -21.94 0.55 -19.19
C ARG A 385 -21.17 1.66 -18.46
N LEU A 386 -21.07 1.58 -17.13
CA LEU A 386 -20.34 2.56 -16.32
C LEU A 386 -18.85 2.64 -16.72
N THR A 387 -18.22 1.50 -17.01
CA THR A 387 -16.82 1.46 -17.42
C THR A 387 -16.60 2.12 -18.78
N LYS A 388 -17.49 1.86 -19.77
CA LYS A 388 -17.44 2.50 -21.09
C LYS A 388 -17.70 4.00 -21.02
N GLU A 389 -18.63 4.41 -20.16
CA GLU A 389 -18.94 5.82 -19.95
C GLU A 389 -17.76 6.54 -19.29
N ALA A 390 -17.17 5.97 -18.23
CA ALA A 390 -15.97 6.51 -17.59
C ALA A 390 -14.82 6.69 -18.59
N PHE A 391 -14.57 5.69 -19.43
CA PHE A 391 -13.56 5.76 -20.49
C PHE A 391 -13.81 6.93 -21.45
N SER A 392 -15.07 7.11 -21.87
CA SER A 392 -15.46 8.20 -22.78
C SER A 392 -15.29 9.57 -22.12
N ARG A 393 -15.62 9.68 -20.83
CA ARG A 393 -15.42 10.91 -20.04
C ARG A 393 -13.93 11.22 -19.84
N PHE A 394 -13.05 10.24 -19.63
CA PHE A 394 -11.61 10.50 -19.55
C PHE A 394 -11.03 11.01 -20.86
N ALA A 395 -11.47 10.46 -22.00
CA ALA A 395 -11.08 10.98 -23.31
C ALA A 395 -11.52 12.45 -23.47
N GLU A 396 -12.78 12.75 -23.16
CA GLU A 396 -13.34 14.10 -23.22
C GLU A 396 -12.61 15.08 -22.27
N ALA A 397 -12.28 14.65 -21.05
CA ALA A 397 -11.54 15.46 -20.08
C ALA A 397 -10.14 15.81 -20.60
N PHE A 398 -9.45 14.82 -21.18
CA PHE A 398 -8.13 15.00 -21.78
C PHE A 398 -8.18 15.95 -22.99
N GLU A 399 -9.17 15.80 -23.87
CA GLU A 399 -9.37 16.69 -25.02
C GLU A 399 -9.72 18.13 -24.61
N THR A 400 -10.56 18.27 -23.58
CA THR A 400 -11.02 19.57 -23.07
C THR A 400 -9.90 20.32 -22.34
N ASN A 401 -9.09 19.62 -21.55
CA ASN A 401 -7.95 20.21 -20.84
C ASN A 401 -6.66 19.38 -21.06
N PRO A 402 -5.97 19.58 -22.20
CA PRO A 402 -4.76 18.85 -22.50
C PRO A 402 -3.62 19.12 -21.51
N THR A 403 -3.66 20.22 -20.74
CA THR A 403 -2.64 20.62 -19.75
C THR A 403 -2.77 19.91 -18.39
N SER A 404 -3.89 19.25 -18.11
CA SER A 404 -4.03 18.42 -16.90
C SER A 404 -3.28 17.10 -17.07
N LEU A 405 -2.17 16.95 -16.34
CA LEU A 405 -1.37 15.72 -16.38
C LEU A 405 -2.04 14.59 -15.61
N VAL A 406 -2.87 14.90 -14.60
CA VAL A 406 -3.68 13.89 -13.89
C VAL A 406 -4.77 13.32 -14.80
N ALA A 407 -5.51 14.16 -15.54
CA ALA A 407 -6.51 13.69 -16.49
C ALA A 407 -5.89 12.85 -17.60
N ARG A 408 -4.73 13.29 -18.13
CA ARG A 408 -3.97 12.55 -19.14
C ARG A 408 -3.48 11.19 -18.62
N TYR A 409 -2.93 11.14 -17.40
CA TYR A 409 -2.55 9.88 -16.75
C TYR A 409 -3.75 8.95 -16.61
N ASN A 410 -4.89 9.44 -16.13
CA ASN A 410 -6.10 8.63 -15.99
C ASN A 410 -6.59 8.08 -17.33
N TYR A 411 -6.56 8.87 -18.39
CA TYR A 411 -6.89 8.41 -19.73
C TYR A 411 -5.93 7.30 -20.22
N GLY A 412 -4.62 7.52 -20.08
CA GLY A 412 -3.60 6.50 -20.39
C GLY A 412 -3.78 5.21 -19.58
N TYR A 413 -4.01 5.32 -18.28
CA TYR A 413 -4.26 4.18 -17.39
C TYR A 413 -5.52 3.41 -17.80
N THR A 414 -6.63 4.10 -18.09
CA THR A 414 -7.87 3.44 -18.51
C THR A 414 -7.76 2.78 -19.88
N LEU A 415 -7.00 3.35 -20.83
CA LEU A 415 -6.65 2.69 -22.10
C LEU A 415 -5.98 1.34 -21.87
N LEU A 416 -5.01 1.27 -20.96
CA LEU A 416 -4.35 0.01 -20.60
C LEU A 416 -5.34 -1.00 -20.01
N MET A 417 -6.22 -0.55 -19.11
CA MET A 417 -7.24 -1.41 -18.49
C MET A 417 -8.26 -1.95 -19.50
N GLN A 418 -8.52 -1.24 -20.60
CA GLN A 418 -9.38 -1.69 -21.70
C GLN A 418 -8.65 -2.57 -22.74
N GLY A 419 -7.34 -2.80 -22.56
CA GLY A 419 -6.53 -3.57 -23.50
C GLY A 419 -5.99 -2.79 -24.70
N PHE A 420 -6.17 -1.47 -24.74
CA PHE A 420 -5.56 -0.59 -25.75
C PHE A 420 -4.10 -0.27 -25.39
N THR A 421 -3.28 -1.32 -25.28
CA THR A 421 -1.95 -1.24 -24.65
C THR A 421 -1.01 -0.27 -25.36
N GLU A 422 -0.90 -0.33 -26.69
CA GLU A 422 0.00 0.55 -27.46
C GLU A 422 -0.37 2.03 -27.28
N THR A 423 -1.65 2.37 -27.43
CA THR A 423 -2.16 3.73 -27.25
C THR A 423 -1.98 4.20 -25.81
N GLY A 424 -2.31 3.37 -24.82
CA GLY A 424 -2.14 3.69 -23.41
C GLY A 424 -0.68 3.97 -23.05
N VAL A 425 0.24 3.12 -23.50
CA VAL A 425 1.70 3.33 -23.33
C VAL A 425 2.15 4.63 -23.99
N SER A 426 1.67 4.94 -25.20
CA SER A 426 2.00 6.18 -25.90
C SER A 426 1.57 7.42 -25.10
N VAL A 427 0.32 7.45 -24.62
CA VAL A 427 -0.22 8.55 -23.82
C VAL A 427 0.58 8.72 -22.53
N LEU A 428 0.92 7.63 -21.84
CA LEU A 428 1.69 7.67 -20.59
C LEU A 428 3.15 8.12 -20.81
N ARG A 429 3.80 7.72 -21.90
CA ARG A 429 5.14 8.21 -22.26
C ARG A 429 5.13 9.71 -22.56
N GLU A 430 4.10 10.20 -23.26
CA GLU A 430 3.94 11.63 -23.50
C GLU A 430 3.65 12.39 -22.19
N THR A 431 2.88 11.79 -21.28
CA THR A 431 2.66 12.33 -19.93
C THR A 431 3.99 12.50 -19.20
N LEU A 432 4.83 11.46 -19.19
CA LEU A 432 6.16 11.50 -18.57
C LEU A 432 7.04 12.61 -19.16
N ALA A 433 7.06 12.75 -20.49
CA ALA A 433 7.84 13.79 -21.17
C ALA A 433 7.40 15.21 -20.79
N ARG A 434 6.11 15.44 -20.52
CA ARG A 434 5.58 16.75 -20.14
C ARG A 434 5.76 17.10 -18.68
N ILE A 435 5.75 16.11 -17.79
CA ILE A 435 6.03 16.30 -16.36
C ILE A 435 7.32 17.10 -16.16
N ASP A 436 8.34 16.89 -16.99
CA ASP A 436 9.65 17.55 -16.84
C ASP A 436 9.79 18.88 -17.57
N ASN A 437 8.96 19.13 -18.59
CA ASN A 437 9.24 20.16 -19.60
C ASN A 437 8.11 21.16 -19.81
N ASP A 438 6.94 20.94 -19.20
CA ASP A 438 5.76 21.77 -19.42
C ASP A 438 5.49 22.69 -18.23
N SER A 439 5.80 23.98 -18.39
CA SER A 439 5.55 25.01 -17.38
C SER A 439 4.06 25.34 -17.18
N GLU A 440 3.17 24.89 -18.09
CA GLU A 440 1.72 25.06 -18.00
C GLU A 440 1.03 23.80 -17.46
N ALA A 441 1.78 22.79 -17.03
CA ALA A 441 1.25 21.56 -16.48
C ALA A 441 0.46 21.78 -15.18
N HIS A 442 -0.70 21.11 -15.08
CA HIS A 442 -1.51 21.09 -13.88
C HIS A 442 -1.58 19.69 -13.28
N PHE A 443 -1.44 19.62 -11.94
CA PHE A 443 -1.40 18.38 -11.16
C PHE A 443 -2.64 18.14 -10.29
N THR A 444 -3.66 18.99 -10.42
CA THR A 444 -4.91 18.88 -9.67
C THR A 444 -5.81 17.76 -10.21
N GLY A 445 -6.59 17.17 -9.31
CA GLY A 445 -7.52 16.08 -9.61
C GLY A 445 -7.21 14.78 -8.87
N LEU A 446 -8.06 13.76 -9.08
CA LEU A 446 -7.92 12.45 -8.47
C LEU A 446 -7.37 11.43 -9.47
N THR A 447 -6.35 10.66 -9.07
CA THR A 447 -5.78 9.59 -9.91
C THR A 447 -6.43 8.23 -9.69
N LEU A 448 -6.48 7.41 -10.73
CA LEU A 448 -6.83 5.98 -10.65
C LEU A 448 -5.59 5.07 -10.52
N PRO A 449 -5.73 3.85 -9.94
CA PRO A 449 -6.87 3.43 -9.12
C PRO A 449 -6.91 4.18 -7.78
N ARG A 450 -8.11 4.37 -7.22
CA ARG A 450 -8.34 4.97 -5.88
C ARG A 450 -8.40 3.88 -4.80
N VAL A 451 -7.37 3.04 -4.74
CA VAL A 451 -7.18 2.06 -3.68
C VAL A 451 -6.21 2.63 -2.65
N GLN A 452 -6.37 2.29 -1.37
CA GLN A 452 -5.49 2.78 -0.30
C GLN A 452 -4.15 2.04 -0.28
N ASP A 453 -3.38 2.18 -1.37
CA ASP A 453 -2.01 1.69 -1.52
C ASP A 453 -0.98 2.76 -1.09
N GLY A 454 0.31 2.43 -1.13
CA GLY A 454 1.37 3.35 -0.75
C GLY A 454 1.42 4.63 -1.59
N SER A 455 1.02 4.59 -2.86
CA SER A 455 0.97 5.77 -3.73
C SER A 455 -0.19 6.70 -3.35
N TYR A 456 -1.36 6.14 -3.01
CA TYR A 456 -2.48 6.89 -2.45
C TYR A 456 -2.07 7.61 -1.16
N VAL A 457 -1.46 6.88 -0.21
CA VAL A 457 -1.00 7.46 1.07
C VAL A 457 0.01 8.59 0.83
N GLN A 458 0.91 8.44 -0.13
CA GLN A 458 1.86 9.50 -0.47
C GLN A 458 1.16 10.74 -1.03
N GLY A 459 0.16 10.59 -1.91
CA GLY A 459 -0.63 11.71 -2.42
C GLY A 459 -1.35 12.49 -1.31
N GLU A 460 -1.96 11.78 -0.35
CA GLU A 460 -2.61 12.43 0.80
C GLU A 460 -1.61 13.18 1.68
N LYS A 461 -0.38 12.66 1.86
CA LYS A 461 0.70 13.35 2.60
C LYS A 461 1.12 14.66 1.93
N ILE A 462 1.20 14.69 0.59
CA ILE A 462 1.57 15.91 -0.16
C ILE A 462 0.51 16.99 0.06
N HIS A 463 -0.78 16.63 -0.06
CA HIS A 463 -1.89 17.55 0.18
C HIS A 463 -1.95 18.04 1.63
N LEU A 464 -1.55 17.21 2.59
CA LEU A 464 -1.48 17.58 3.99
C LEU A 464 -0.33 18.57 4.25
N ALA A 465 0.85 18.30 3.69
CA ALA A 465 2.06 19.10 3.90
C ALA A 465 1.98 20.48 3.22
N HIS A 466 1.41 20.55 2.03
CA HIS A 466 1.46 21.76 1.19
C HIS A 466 0.08 22.19 0.69
N ALA A 467 -0.10 23.50 0.52
CA ALA A 467 -1.30 24.03 -0.12
C ALA A 467 -1.25 23.78 -1.65
N PRO A 468 -2.35 23.32 -2.28
CA PRO A 468 -2.39 23.13 -3.74
C PRO A 468 -1.96 24.38 -4.49
N GLY A 469 -1.08 24.23 -5.48
CA GLY A 469 -0.52 25.32 -6.28
C GLY A 469 0.69 26.05 -5.67
N SER A 470 1.09 25.74 -4.43
CA SER A 470 2.37 26.23 -3.90
C SER A 470 3.58 25.57 -4.60
N GLU A 471 4.76 26.19 -4.49
CA GLU A 471 6.01 25.66 -5.09
C GLU A 471 6.31 24.24 -4.58
N GLY A 472 6.33 24.05 -3.25
CA GLY A 472 6.56 22.74 -2.64
C GLY A 472 5.50 21.69 -3.00
N TRP A 473 4.23 22.10 -3.12
CA TRP A 473 3.17 21.19 -3.59
C TRP A 473 3.40 20.75 -5.04
N THR A 474 3.74 21.70 -5.92
CA THR A 474 3.96 21.43 -7.35
C THR A 474 5.14 20.48 -7.54
N GLU A 475 6.26 20.74 -6.84
CA GLU A 475 7.45 19.89 -6.89
C GLU A 475 7.15 18.46 -6.40
N GLU A 476 6.49 18.30 -5.25
CA GLU A 476 6.18 16.97 -4.73
C GLU A 476 5.14 16.22 -5.59
N MET A 477 4.13 16.92 -6.11
CA MET A 477 3.15 16.33 -7.03
C MET A 477 3.78 15.90 -8.36
N GLN A 478 4.74 16.68 -8.88
CA GLN A 478 5.49 16.33 -10.08
C GLN A 478 6.24 15.01 -9.87
N HIS A 479 6.99 14.90 -8.77
CA HIS A 479 7.72 13.67 -8.41
C HIS A 479 6.79 12.49 -8.20
N TRP A 480 5.69 12.70 -7.50
CA TRP A 480 4.69 11.66 -7.22
C TRP A 480 4.03 11.13 -8.50
N LEU A 481 3.55 12.03 -9.38
CA LEU A 481 2.91 11.64 -10.63
C LEU A 481 3.91 10.97 -11.58
N ARG A 482 5.17 11.44 -11.61
CA ARG A 482 6.26 10.78 -12.37
C ARG A 482 6.44 9.33 -11.92
N SER A 483 6.61 9.13 -10.62
CA SER A 483 6.78 7.81 -10.02
C SER A 483 5.61 6.88 -10.36
N ARG A 484 4.38 7.42 -10.34
CA ARG A 484 3.17 6.67 -10.67
C ARG A 484 3.13 6.25 -12.15
N VAL A 485 3.41 7.17 -13.07
CA VAL A 485 3.49 6.88 -14.53
C VAL A 485 4.56 5.83 -14.82
N LEU A 486 5.75 5.97 -14.25
CA LEU A 486 6.86 5.03 -14.44
C LEU A 486 6.52 3.63 -13.94
N LEU A 487 5.87 3.53 -12.77
CA LEU A 487 5.41 2.24 -12.24
C LEU A 487 4.37 1.59 -13.16
N THR A 488 3.36 2.31 -13.60
CA THR A 488 2.34 1.78 -14.54
C THR A 488 2.96 1.32 -15.86
N LEU A 489 3.88 2.10 -16.43
CA LEU A 489 4.60 1.72 -17.65
C LEU A 489 5.49 0.49 -17.42
N SER A 490 6.14 0.40 -16.26
CA SER A 490 7.00 -0.74 -15.91
C SER A 490 6.22 -2.04 -15.74
N GLU A 491 5.04 -1.98 -15.14
CA GLU A 491 4.14 -3.14 -14.98
C GLU A 491 3.61 -3.59 -16.34
N THR A 492 3.29 -2.65 -17.22
CA THR A 492 2.86 -2.94 -18.59
C THR A 492 3.97 -3.60 -19.39
N ALA A 493 5.20 -3.06 -19.32
CA ALA A 493 6.37 -3.66 -19.97
C ALA A 493 6.65 -5.06 -19.43
N TYR A 494 6.55 -5.26 -18.11
CA TYR A 494 6.71 -6.58 -17.49
C TYR A 494 5.67 -7.57 -18.02
N ALA A 495 4.40 -7.18 -18.09
CA ALA A 495 3.32 -8.02 -18.62
C ALA A 495 3.50 -8.38 -20.11
N GLN A 496 4.22 -7.55 -20.87
CA GLN A 496 4.61 -7.81 -22.25
C GLN A 496 5.92 -8.61 -22.40
N ASN A 497 6.51 -9.05 -21.28
CA ASN A 497 7.82 -9.72 -21.19
C ASN A 497 9.01 -8.84 -21.61
N ASP A 498 8.86 -7.52 -21.62
CA ASP A 498 9.96 -6.56 -21.80
C ASP A 498 10.55 -6.18 -20.43
N PHE A 499 11.26 -7.14 -19.84
CA PHE A 499 11.83 -7.00 -18.49
C PHE A 499 12.92 -5.94 -18.40
N LEU A 500 13.65 -5.69 -19.49
CA LEU A 500 14.70 -4.67 -19.53
C LEU A 500 14.12 -3.26 -19.47
N THR A 501 13.08 -2.98 -20.27
CA THR A 501 12.36 -1.71 -20.20
C THR A 501 11.70 -1.53 -18.83
N SER A 502 11.06 -2.59 -18.31
CA SER A 502 10.47 -2.58 -16.97
C SER A 502 11.50 -2.21 -15.90
N TRP A 503 12.66 -2.88 -15.89
CA TRP A 503 13.75 -2.62 -14.96
C TRP A 503 14.24 -1.17 -15.01
N ASN A 504 14.48 -0.63 -16.21
CA ASN A 504 14.99 0.72 -16.37
C ASN A 504 14.00 1.78 -15.85
N MET A 505 12.71 1.61 -16.13
CA MET A 505 11.65 2.50 -15.62
C MET A 505 11.55 2.45 -14.08
N ILE A 506 11.71 1.27 -13.49
CA ILE A 506 11.71 1.13 -12.02
C ILE A 506 12.93 1.78 -11.40
N LEU A 507 14.11 1.63 -12.01
CA LEU A 507 15.33 2.31 -11.54
C LEU A 507 15.14 3.82 -11.55
N GLU A 508 14.58 4.37 -12.61
CA GLU A 508 14.29 5.79 -12.74
C GLU A 508 13.30 6.26 -11.67
N SER A 509 12.22 5.50 -11.43
CA SER A 509 11.25 5.78 -10.37
C SER A 509 11.89 5.77 -8.98
N SER A 510 12.84 4.85 -8.76
CA SER A 510 13.53 4.69 -7.47
C SER A 510 14.48 5.84 -7.11
N LEU A 511 14.87 6.71 -8.06
CA LEU A 511 15.80 7.81 -7.79
C LEU A 511 15.26 8.81 -6.76
N GLN A 512 13.94 9.03 -6.76
CA GLN A 512 13.28 10.00 -5.89
C GLN A 512 12.77 9.37 -4.59
N ASN A 513 12.31 8.12 -4.65
CA ASN A 513 11.71 7.43 -3.51
C ASN A 513 12.13 5.94 -3.45
N PRO A 514 13.40 5.64 -3.12
CA PRO A 514 13.94 4.29 -3.26
C PRO A 514 13.35 3.23 -2.32
N VAL A 515 12.64 3.64 -1.27
CA VAL A 515 12.18 2.76 -0.17
C VAL A 515 10.67 2.46 -0.24
N GLN A 516 9.95 2.94 -1.26
CA GLN A 516 8.53 2.59 -1.41
C GLN A 516 8.35 1.12 -1.77
N ILE A 517 7.45 0.43 -1.06
CA ILE A 517 7.21 -1.01 -1.19
C ILE A 517 6.93 -1.43 -2.64
N PRO A 518 6.03 -0.75 -3.42
CA PRO A 518 5.81 -1.12 -4.82
C PRO A 518 7.07 -1.02 -5.68
N ILE A 519 7.92 -0.02 -5.46
CA ILE A 519 9.19 0.15 -6.20
C ILE A 519 10.17 -0.96 -5.84
N LEU A 520 10.35 -1.25 -4.53
CA LEU A 520 11.24 -2.31 -4.07
C LEU A 520 10.84 -3.68 -4.63
N TYR A 521 9.55 -3.98 -4.58
CA TYR A 521 9.01 -5.26 -5.05
C TYR A 521 9.11 -5.40 -6.57
N SER A 522 8.65 -4.40 -7.33
CA SER A 522 8.76 -4.42 -8.80
C SER A 522 10.21 -4.50 -9.25
N LYS A 523 11.13 -3.82 -8.55
CA LYS A 523 12.57 -3.91 -8.81
C LYS A 523 13.08 -5.33 -8.60
N ALA A 524 12.70 -5.99 -7.50
CA ALA A 524 13.08 -7.38 -7.23
C ALA A 524 12.62 -8.32 -8.34
N ARG A 525 11.36 -8.18 -8.79
CA ARG A 525 10.77 -8.96 -9.88
C ARG A 525 11.46 -8.77 -11.21
N ALA A 526 11.67 -7.52 -11.63
CA ALA A 526 12.35 -7.23 -12.88
C ALA A 526 13.80 -7.73 -12.86
N ALA A 527 14.52 -7.58 -11.74
CA ALA A 527 15.84 -8.19 -11.58
C ALA A 527 15.80 -9.72 -11.68
N HIS A 528 14.81 -10.35 -11.06
CA HIS A 528 14.63 -11.81 -11.10
C HIS A 528 14.44 -12.28 -12.55
N ALA A 529 13.49 -11.71 -13.30
CA ALA A 529 13.24 -12.09 -14.69
C ALA A 529 14.46 -11.86 -15.62
N MET A 530 15.28 -10.86 -15.32
CA MET A 530 16.55 -10.61 -16.02
C MET A 530 17.73 -11.46 -15.54
N GLY A 531 17.57 -12.31 -14.52
CA GLY A 531 18.66 -13.09 -13.94
C GLY A 531 19.67 -12.29 -13.13
N ARG A 532 19.35 -11.07 -12.71
CA ARG A 532 20.25 -10.25 -11.88
C ARG A 532 20.15 -10.70 -10.42
N VAL A 533 20.79 -11.83 -10.11
CA VAL A 533 20.63 -12.58 -8.85
C VAL A 533 20.77 -11.71 -7.61
N GLU A 534 21.89 -10.98 -7.48
CA GLU A 534 22.17 -10.19 -6.27
C GLU A 534 21.18 -9.02 -6.09
N ASP A 535 20.75 -8.41 -7.19
CA ASP A 535 19.78 -7.32 -7.15
C ASP A 535 18.36 -7.82 -6.83
N ALA A 536 17.97 -8.98 -7.35
CA ALA A 536 16.70 -9.63 -7.03
C ALA A 536 16.65 -10.03 -5.55
N LEU A 537 17.67 -10.73 -5.05
CA LEU A 537 17.74 -11.14 -3.64
C LEU A 537 17.76 -9.95 -2.69
N ARG A 538 18.48 -8.88 -3.04
CA ARG A 538 18.47 -7.63 -2.27
C ARG A 538 17.10 -6.98 -2.27
N GLY A 539 16.45 -6.88 -3.43
CA GLY A 539 15.12 -6.29 -3.58
C GLY A 539 14.06 -7.03 -2.78
N TYR A 540 14.03 -8.36 -2.85
CA TYR A 540 13.09 -9.17 -2.07
C TYR A 540 13.34 -9.05 -0.56
N ARG A 541 14.60 -9.07 -0.14
CA ARG A 541 14.97 -8.86 1.28
C ARG A 541 14.53 -7.49 1.77
N GLN A 542 14.78 -6.42 1.01
CA GLN A 542 14.35 -5.06 1.37
C GLN A 542 12.82 -4.95 1.41
N THR A 543 12.13 -5.51 0.42
CA THR A 543 10.66 -5.52 0.37
C THR A 543 10.07 -6.18 1.61
N THR A 544 10.59 -7.34 2.01
CA THR A 544 10.11 -8.10 3.18
C THR A 544 10.56 -7.52 4.52
N GLN A 545 11.63 -6.71 4.55
CA GLN A 545 12.01 -5.94 5.73
C GLN A 545 11.09 -4.73 5.94
N GLU A 546 10.74 -4.02 4.87
CA GLU A 546 9.83 -2.87 4.92
C GLU A 546 8.37 -3.29 5.07
N SER A 547 7.98 -4.41 4.46
CA SER A 547 6.66 -5.01 4.55
C SER A 547 6.75 -6.50 4.88
N PRO A 548 6.87 -6.87 6.17
CA PRO A 548 7.01 -8.27 6.61
C PRO A 548 5.89 -9.20 6.15
N PHE A 549 4.72 -8.66 5.84
CA PHE A 549 3.54 -9.38 5.40
C PHE A 549 3.28 -9.28 3.89
N HIS A 550 4.29 -8.88 3.09
CA HIS A 550 4.17 -8.86 1.63
C HIS A 550 4.34 -10.27 1.04
N TRP A 551 3.25 -11.03 0.97
CA TRP A 551 3.28 -12.47 0.69
C TRP A 551 3.82 -12.88 -0.66
N LYS A 552 3.52 -12.12 -1.71
CA LYS A 552 4.01 -12.48 -3.03
C LYS A 552 5.54 -12.35 -3.12
N ALA A 553 6.11 -11.31 -2.50
CA ALA A 553 7.56 -11.15 -2.36
C ALA A 553 8.20 -12.32 -1.60
N TRP A 554 7.61 -12.79 -0.50
CA TRP A 554 8.10 -13.97 0.21
C TRP A 554 8.06 -15.23 -0.66
N GLU A 555 6.93 -15.50 -1.31
CA GLU A 555 6.74 -16.66 -2.17
C GLU A 555 7.77 -16.70 -3.31
N GLU A 556 7.90 -15.58 -4.03
CA GLU A 556 8.83 -15.46 -5.16
C GLU A 556 10.29 -15.50 -4.70
N TRP A 557 10.63 -14.87 -3.57
CA TRP A 557 11.99 -14.92 -3.04
C TRP A 557 12.39 -16.35 -2.66
N MET A 558 11.50 -17.07 -1.96
CA MET A 558 11.80 -18.43 -1.51
C MET A 558 11.88 -19.39 -2.70
N ARG A 559 10.99 -19.25 -3.70
CA ARG A 559 11.09 -19.98 -4.97
C ARG A 559 12.42 -19.69 -5.66
N PHE A 560 12.82 -18.42 -5.73
CA PHE A 560 14.06 -18.01 -6.37
C PHE A 560 15.31 -18.61 -5.70
N LEU A 561 15.35 -18.66 -4.37
CA LEU A 561 16.44 -19.34 -3.63
C LEU A 561 16.49 -20.85 -3.92
N ILE A 562 15.34 -21.51 -4.01
CA ILE A 562 15.27 -22.95 -4.36
C ILE A 562 15.80 -23.17 -5.78
N ASP A 563 15.37 -22.33 -6.73
CA ASP A 563 15.77 -22.42 -8.14
C ASP A 563 17.29 -22.16 -8.33
N LEU A 564 17.89 -21.31 -7.48
CA LEU A 564 19.33 -21.07 -7.44
C LEU A 564 20.13 -22.19 -6.73
N ASN A 565 19.49 -23.28 -6.31
CA ASN A 565 20.08 -24.34 -5.50
C ASN A 565 20.68 -23.82 -4.17
N ARG A 566 20.04 -22.80 -3.59
CA ARG A 566 20.37 -22.17 -2.29
C ARG A 566 19.27 -22.46 -1.27
N ALA A 567 18.69 -23.65 -1.32
CA ALA A 567 17.56 -24.04 -0.48
C ALA A 567 17.89 -24.02 1.02
N GLU A 568 19.15 -24.21 1.39
CA GLU A 568 19.66 -24.06 2.76
C GLU A 568 19.45 -22.65 3.34
N GLU A 569 19.42 -21.61 2.49
CA GLU A 569 19.11 -20.24 2.93
C GLU A 569 17.60 -20.01 3.07
N ALA A 570 16.79 -20.69 2.27
CA ALA A 570 15.33 -20.56 2.29
C ALA A 570 14.70 -21.21 3.52
N VAL A 571 15.22 -22.36 3.98
CA VAL A 571 14.66 -23.12 5.12
C VAL A 571 14.50 -22.28 6.39
N PRO A 572 15.54 -21.62 6.94
CA PRO A 572 15.39 -20.86 8.19
C PRO A 572 14.44 -19.65 8.03
N LEU A 573 14.38 -19.05 6.84
CA LEU A 573 13.47 -17.93 6.55
C LEU A 573 12.00 -18.40 6.53
N LEU A 574 11.73 -19.54 5.89
CA LEU A 574 10.40 -20.15 5.84
C LEU A 574 9.93 -20.66 7.21
N GLU A 575 10.85 -21.13 8.06
CA GLU A 575 10.55 -21.51 9.44
C GLU A 575 10.15 -20.29 10.29
N ASP A 576 10.88 -19.18 10.19
CA ASP A 576 10.50 -17.92 10.85
C ASP A 576 9.13 -17.41 10.35
N LEU A 577 8.87 -17.52 9.04
CA LEU A 577 7.62 -17.11 8.44
C LEU A 577 6.42 -17.99 8.86
N GLU A 578 6.62 -19.31 9.02
CA GLU A 578 5.58 -20.23 9.53
C GLU A 578 5.13 -19.84 10.94
N VAL A 579 6.09 -19.46 11.80
CA VAL A 579 5.81 -18.96 13.15
C VAL A 579 4.95 -17.69 13.08
N GLN A 580 5.29 -16.75 12.20
CA GLN A 580 4.54 -15.51 12.07
C GLN A 580 3.09 -15.75 11.59
N ILE A 581 2.91 -16.56 10.55
CA ILE A 581 1.58 -16.85 9.99
C ILE A 581 0.70 -17.60 10.99
N ARG A 582 1.27 -18.49 11.81
CA ARG A 582 0.52 -19.21 12.84
C ARG A 582 -0.09 -18.27 13.89
N ALA A 583 0.59 -17.18 14.22
CA ALA A 583 0.12 -16.18 15.18
C ALA A 583 -0.96 -15.24 14.61
N CYS A 584 -0.98 -15.09 13.28
CA CYS A 584 -1.86 -14.18 12.57
C CYS A 584 -2.98 -14.94 11.85
N THR A 585 -4.13 -15.10 12.50
CA THR A 585 -5.27 -15.83 11.91
C THR A 585 -5.76 -15.20 10.61
N TYR A 586 -5.63 -13.87 10.48
CA TYR A 586 -5.94 -13.14 9.25
C TYR A 586 -5.15 -13.65 8.02
N TYR A 587 -3.92 -14.15 8.24
CA TYR A 587 -3.06 -14.66 7.17
C TYR A 587 -3.08 -16.18 7.01
N ALA A 588 -3.99 -16.87 7.70
CA ALA A 588 -4.16 -18.32 7.57
C ALA A 588 -4.31 -18.80 6.11
N PRO A 589 -4.97 -18.07 5.17
CA PRO A 589 -5.05 -18.50 3.78
C PRO A 589 -3.70 -18.68 3.07
N HIS A 590 -2.64 -18.00 3.50
CA HIS A 590 -1.30 -18.10 2.90
C HIS A 590 -0.46 -19.27 3.45
N ARG A 591 -0.87 -19.84 4.59
CA ARG A 591 -0.11 -20.90 5.28
C ARG A 591 0.18 -22.14 4.41
N PRO A 592 -0.77 -22.67 3.62
CA PRO A 592 -0.52 -23.86 2.80
C PRO A 592 0.62 -23.67 1.80
N ALA A 593 0.70 -22.51 1.15
CA ALA A 593 1.75 -22.19 0.18
C ALA A 593 3.13 -22.13 0.84
N ILE A 594 3.24 -21.49 2.00
CA ILE A 594 4.50 -21.43 2.76
C ILE A 594 4.95 -22.81 3.25
N LEU A 595 4.03 -23.64 3.74
CA LEU A 595 4.36 -25.01 4.16
C LEU A 595 4.79 -25.88 2.98
N GLN A 596 4.21 -25.67 1.80
CA GLN A 596 4.65 -26.33 0.58
C GLN A 596 6.08 -25.94 0.22
N LEU A 597 6.38 -24.63 0.16
CA LEU A 597 7.73 -24.12 -0.09
C LEU A 597 8.75 -24.66 0.91
N LEU A 598 8.39 -24.73 2.20
CA LEU A 598 9.27 -25.29 3.24
C LEU A 598 9.59 -26.77 3.01
N ARG A 599 8.61 -27.57 2.59
CA ARG A 599 8.85 -28.99 2.25
C ARG A 599 9.77 -29.12 1.03
N GLU A 600 9.52 -28.34 -0.01
CA GLU A 600 10.33 -28.33 -1.23
C GLU A 600 11.77 -27.90 -0.93
N ALA A 601 11.97 -26.81 -0.18
CA ALA A 601 13.28 -26.34 0.23
C ALA A 601 14.06 -27.40 1.04
N ARG A 602 13.40 -28.08 1.99
CA ARG A 602 14.04 -29.16 2.77
C ARG A 602 14.45 -30.34 1.89
N GLN A 603 13.62 -30.75 0.94
CA GLN A 603 13.94 -31.83 0.01
C GLN A 603 15.12 -31.45 -0.90
N HIS A 604 15.13 -30.22 -1.42
CA HIS A 604 16.25 -29.72 -2.22
C HIS A 604 17.56 -29.64 -1.42
N ALA A 605 17.52 -29.11 -0.19
CA ALA A 605 18.68 -28.99 0.68
C ALA A 605 19.29 -30.37 1.03
N GLN A 606 18.45 -31.42 1.15
CA GLN A 606 18.91 -32.80 1.37
C GLN A 606 19.53 -33.42 0.12
N ASN A 607 18.98 -33.10 -1.06
CA ASN A 607 19.38 -33.69 -2.33
C ASN A 607 20.46 -32.85 -3.06
N LYS A 608 21.38 -32.18 -2.36
CA LYS A 608 22.34 -31.24 -2.97
C LYS A 608 23.04 -31.85 -4.19
N HIS A 609 22.56 -31.50 -5.39
CA HIS A 609 23.12 -31.99 -6.64
C HIS A 609 24.29 -31.08 -7.01
N THR A 610 25.51 -31.57 -6.84
CA THR A 610 26.67 -30.97 -7.51
C THR A 610 26.53 -31.24 -8.99
N LEU A 611 26.37 -30.18 -9.77
CA LEU A 611 26.46 -30.28 -11.22
C LEU A 611 27.84 -30.86 -11.57
N PRO A 612 27.91 -31.81 -12.52
CA PRO A 612 29.18 -32.27 -13.06
C PRO A 612 30.01 -31.08 -13.55
N ASP A 613 31.33 -31.15 -13.39
CA ASP A 613 32.29 -30.11 -13.81
C ASP A 613 32.43 -30.05 -15.35
N VAL A 614 31.33 -29.76 -16.04
CA VAL A 614 31.20 -29.73 -17.49
C VAL A 614 31.12 -28.27 -17.94
N LYS A 615 31.92 -27.88 -18.93
CA LYS A 615 31.78 -26.56 -19.56
C LYS A 615 30.56 -26.57 -20.49
N ARG A 616 29.55 -25.77 -20.16
CA ARG A 616 28.26 -25.75 -20.86
C ARG A 616 28.18 -24.55 -21.80
N PHE A 617 27.98 -24.80 -23.09
CA PHE A 617 27.84 -23.77 -24.12
C PHE A 617 26.37 -23.64 -24.49
N LEU A 618 25.76 -22.49 -24.26
CA LEU A 618 24.37 -22.23 -24.58
C LEU A 618 24.28 -21.52 -25.94
N ALA A 619 23.41 -22.00 -26.82
CA ALA A 619 23.13 -21.36 -28.10
C ALA A 619 21.63 -21.28 -28.37
N PHE A 620 21.21 -20.25 -29.10
CA PHE A 620 19.83 -19.98 -29.47
C PHE A 620 19.66 -20.03 -31.00
N PRO A 621 19.76 -21.22 -31.61
CA PRO A 621 19.66 -21.33 -33.07
C PRO A 621 18.29 -20.91 -33.60
N ASN A 622 18.29 -20.30 -34.78
CA ASN A 622 17.11 -20.16 -35.63
C ASN A 622 16.82 -21.49 -36.32
N TRP A 623 15.84 -22.23 -35.80
CA TRP A 623 15.43 -23.52 -36.35
C TRP A 623 14.69 -23.43 -37.69
N ASN A 624 14.27 -22.23 -38.12
CA ASN A 624 13.65 -22.02 -39.43
C ASN A 624 14.69 -21.82 -40.53
N GLU A 625 15.92 -21.45 -40.16
CA GLU A 625 17.03 -21.32 -41.09
C GLU A 625 17.88 -22.59 -41.04
N ASN A 626 17.78 -23.41 -42.09
CA ASN A 626 18.47 -24.70 -42.17
C ASN A 626 20.00 -24.59 -42.00
N GLY A 627 20.61 -23.41 -42.07
CA GLY A 627 22.06 -23.20 -41.89
C GLY A 627 22.50 -22.99 -40.44
N ASP A 628 21.72 -22.27 -39.62
CA ASP A 628 22.20 -21.66 -38.38
C ASP A 628 22.62 -22.70 -37.32
N TRP A 629 21.71 -23.61 -36.96
CA TRP A 629 22.02 -24.68 -36.00
C TRP A 629 23.11 -25.65 -36.50
N ARG A 630 23.19 -25.87 -37.82
CA ARG A 630 24.21 -26.72 -38.44
C ARG A 630 25.60 -26.10 -38.30
N GLU A 631 25.71 -24.80 -38.51
CA GLU A 631 26.96 -24.06 -38.37
C GLU A 631 27.44 -24.03 -36.91
N ILE A 632 26.54 -23.81 -35.95
CA ILE A 632 26.85 -23.89 -34.51
C ILE A 632 27.41 -25.28 -34.17
N ALA A 633 26.70 -26.34 -34.56
CA ALA A 633 27.10 -27.71 -34.28
C ALA A 633 28.46 -28.04 -34.92
N ARG A 634 28.67 -27.68 -36.21
CA ARG A 634 29.94 -27.88 -36.92
C ARG A 634 31.10 -27.11 -36.29
N ALA A 635 30.88 -25.86 -35.87
CA ALA A 635 31.91 -25.06 -35.23
C ALA A 635 32.30 -25.65 -33.87
N PHE A 636 31.31 -26.11 -33.10
CA PHE A 636 31.53 -26.78 -31.82
C PHE A 636 32.35 -28.07 -31.99
N THR A 637 31.95 -28.94 -32.94
CA THR A 637 32.62 -30.23 -33.17
C THR A 637 34.01 -30.10 -33.80
N ARG A 638 34.31 -29.00 -34.50
CA ARG A 638 35.69 -28.70 -34.95
C ARG A 638 36.61 -28.30 -33.80
N LYS A 639 36.08 -27.68 -32.74
CA LYS A 639 36.87 -27.16 -31.62
C LYS A 639 37.04 -28.18 -30.50
N TYR A 640 36.01 -28.98 -30.22
CA TYR A 640 35.98 -29.89 -29.07
C TYR A 640 35.81 -31.34 -29.50
N LYS A 641 36.50 -32.22 -28.78
CA LYS A 641 36.45 -33.68 -28.94
C LYS A 641 35.44 -34.30 -27.98
N PRO A 642 34.93 -35.51 -28.24
CA PRO A 642 34.04 -36.23 -27.33
C PRO A 642 34.62 -36.51 -25.94
N THR A 643 35.96 -36.55 -25.81
CA THR A 643 36.66 -36.73 -24.54
C THR A 643 36.76 -35.44 -23.73
N ASP A 644 36.48 -34.29 -24.34
CA ASP A 644 36.49 -33.01 -23.64
C ASP A 644 35.24 -32.91 -22.76
N ASN A 645 35.40 -32.39 -21.54
CA ASN A 645 34.30 -32.27 -20.59
C ASN A 645 33.41 -31.05 -20.90
N VAL A 646 32.82 -31.05 -22.09
CA VAL A 646 32.04 -29.94 -22.64
C VAL A 646 30.66 -30.42 -23.09
N LEU A 647 29.67 -29.54 -23.04
CA LEU A 647 28.31 -29.80 -23.49
C LEU A 647 27.79 -28.60 -24.29
N LEU A 648 27.38 -28.83 -25.53
CA LEU A 648 26.62 -27.85 -26.31
C LEU A 648 25.12 -28.01 -26.02
N MET A 649 24.48 -26.93 -25.62
CA MET A 649 23.06 -26.85 -25.31
C MET A 649 22.38 -25.97 -26.36
N LEU A 650 21.58 -26.58 -27.23
CA LEU A 650 20.83 -25.88 -28.26
C LEU A 650 19.40 -25.62 -27.75
N ARG A 651 19.03 -24.35 -27.55
CA ARG A 651 17.68 -24.00 -27.13
C ARG A 651 16.68 -24.23 -28.28
N ALA A 652 15.63 -25.00 -28.01
CA ALA A 652 14.50 -25.20 -28.93
C ALA A 652 13.17 -24.93 -28.18
N ALA A 653 12.60 -23.74 -28.38
CA ALA A 653 11.37 -23.35 -27.67
C ALA A 653 10.15 -24.11 -28.24
N PRO A 654 9.41 -24.89 -27.41
CA PRO A 654 8.42 -25.89 -27.86
C PRO A 654 7.35 -25.42 -28.85
N HIS A 655 6.98 -24.13 -28.81
CA HIS A 655 5.90 -23.56 -29.60
C HIS A 655 6.35 -22.85 -30.88
N THR A 656 7.66 -22.63 -31.03
CA THR A 656 8.25 -21.92 -32.17
C THR A 656 9.21 -22.80 -32.97
N THR A 657 9.41 -24.05 -32.54
CA THR A 657 10.35 -24.99 -33.16
C THR A 657 9.68 -26.34 -33.39
N PRO A 658 10.14 -27.13 -34.38
CA PRO A 658 9.70 -28.51 -34.56
C PRO A 658 9.85 -29.35 -33.28
N LEU A 659 9.07 -30.43 -33.17
CA LEU A 659 9.13 -31.35 -32.04
C LEU A 659 10.57 -31.82 -31.77
N ALA A 660 10.97 -31.84 -30.49
CA ALA A 660 12.34 -32.18 -30.09
C ALA A 660 12.87 -33.49 -30.70
N GLY A 661 12.02 -34.53 -30.82
CA GLY A 661 12.40 -35.79 -31.46
C GLY A 661 12.76 -35.64 -32.96
N VAL A 662 12.08 -34.76 -33.68
CA VAL A 662 12.40 -34.44 -35.08
C VAL A 662 13.72 -33.68 -35.14
N LEU A 663 13.94 -32.71 -34.25
CA LEU A 663 15.19 -31.96 -34.18
C LEU A 663 16.38 -32.86 -33.86
N ILE A 664 16.24 -33.77 -32.90
CA ILE A 664 17.26 -34.77 -32.56
C ILE A 664 17.57 -35.65 -33.77
N THR A 665 16.55 -36.15 -34.47
CA THR A 665 16.72 -36.99 -35.66
C THR A 665 17.46 -36.25 -36.78
N ASN A 666 17.06 -35.00 -37.05
CA ASN A 666 17.71 -34.15 -38.05
C ASN A 666 19.15 -33.82 -37.67
N LEU A 667 19.41 -33.47 -36.40
CA LEU A 667 20.74 -33.19 -35.87
C LEU A 667 21.65 -34.41 -35.99
N GLN A 668 21.15 -35.61 -35.63
CA GLN A 668 21.90 -36.86 -35.78
C GLN A 668 22.20 -37.17 -37.24
N TYR A 669 21.20 -37.05 -38.13
CA TYR A 669 21.38 -37.30 -39.56
C TYR A 669 22.45 -36.39 -40.16
N ASP A 670 22.38 -35.09 -39.89
CA ASP A 670 23.33 -34.11 -40.40
C ASP A 670 24.75 -34.32 -39.87
N LEU A 671 24.90 -34.61 -38.57
CA LEU A 671 26.22 -34.84 -37.98
C LEU A 671 26.90 -36.08 -38.58
N LEU A 672 26.14 -37.16 -38.80
CA LEU A 672 26.67 -38.43 -39.33
C LEU A 672 26.89 -38.40 -40.85
N HIS A 673 25.93 -37.87 -41.60
CA HIS A 673 25.90 -38.01 -43.06
C HIS A 673 26.44 -36.78 -43.80
N GLU A 674 26.05 -35.58 -43.39
CA GLU A 674 26.45 -34.33 -44.06
C GLU A 674 27.79 -33.80 -43.52
N CYS A 675 28.08 -34.01 -42.24
CA CYS A 675 29.31 -33.56 -41.60
C CYS A 675 30.39 -34.66 -41.49
N HIS A 676 30.06 -35.90 -41.88
CA HIS A 676 30.94 -37.08 -41.85
C HIS A 676 31.58 -37.39 -40.48
N PHE A 677 30.89 -37.11 -39.37
CA PHE A 677 31.39 -37.53 -38.06
C PHE A 677 31.17 -39.04 -37.85
N PRO A 678 32.18 -39.79 -37.37
CA PRO A 678 31.97 -41.15 -36.90
C PRO A 678 30.95 -41.14 -35.75
N ALA A 679 30.03 -42.11 -35.73
CA ALA A 679 29.00 -42.20 -34.68
C ALA A 679 29.57 -42.26 -33.26
N GLU A 680 30.77 -42.82 -33.10
CA GLU A 680 31.49 -42.93 -31.83
C GLU A 680 32.30 -41.66 -31.47
N SER A 681 32.20 -40.59 -32.28
CA SER A 681 33.02 -39.39 -32.19
C SER A 681 32.23 -38.08 -32.15
N VAL A 682 30.92 -38.13 -31.85
CA VAL A 682 30.08 -36.94 -31.73
C VAL A 682 30.25 -36.32 -30.33
N PRO A 683 30.60 -35.03 -30.19
CA PRO A 683 30.64 -34.33 -28.91
C PRO A 683 29.28 -34.31 -28.22
N ALA A 684 29.25 -34.09 -26.90
CA ALA A 684 27.99 -34.01 -26.17
C ALA A 684 27.20 -32.77 -26.62
N ILE A 685 26.12 -33.01 -27.37
CA ILE A 685 25.16 -32.00 -27.80
C ILE A 685 23.79 -32.40 -27.26
N THR A 686 23.10 -31.46 -26.62
CA THR A 686 21.73 -31.65 -26.13
C THR A 686 20.81 -30.56 -26.67
N ILE A 687 19.52 -30.89 -26.79
CA ILE A 687 18.47 -29.94 -27.14
C ILE A 687 17.70 -29.61 -25.86
N LEU A 688 17.69 -28.33 -25.49
CA LEU A 688 16.90 -27.83 -24.37
C LEU A 688 15.50 -27.48 -24.88
N SER A 689 14.57 -28.41 -24.72
CA SER A 689 13.18 -28.28 -25.16
C SER A 689 12.18 -28.19 -24.00
N GLU A 690 12.66 -27.93 -22.78
CA GLU A 690 11.75 -27.65 -21.66
C GLU A 690 10.93 -26.39 -21.92
N GLU A 691 9.68 -26.43 -21.47
CA GLU A 691 8.80 -25.27 -21.45
C GLU A 691 9.21 -24.39 -20.25
N LEU A 692 9.61 -23.16 -20.55
CA LEU A 692 9.97 -22.15 -19.56
C LEU A 692 9.08 -20.96 -19.80
N SER A 693 8.52 -20.40 -18.73
CA SER A 693 7.91 -19.08 -18.82
C SER A 693 8.99 -18.03 -19.19
N PRO A 694 8.63 -16.90 -19.83
CA PRO A 694 9.61 -15.87 -20.17
C PRO A 694 10.42 -15.37 -18.95
N GLU A 695 9.78 -15.32 -17.77
CA GLU A 695 10.40 -14.94 -16.50
C GLU A 695 11.42 -15.97 -15.97
N GLU A 696 11.50 -17.16 -16.56
CA GLU A 696 12.41 -18.23 -16.16
C GLU A 696 13.56 -18.46 -17.17
N GLU A 697 13.56 -17.77 -18.31
CA GLU A 697 14.60 -17.95 -19.35
C GLU A 697 16.01 -17.66 -18.81
N TRP A 698 16.13 -16.79 -17.79
CA TRP A 698 17.39 -16.48 -17.11
C TRP A 698 18.09 -17.71 -16.51
N LYS A 699 17.32 -18.77 -16.15
CA LYS A 699 17.87 -20.01 -15.57
C LYS A 699 18.87 -20.64 -16.54
N LEU A 700 18.58 -20.61 -17.85
CA LEU A 700 19.45 -21.17 -18.89
C LEU A 700 20.86 -20.56 -18.86
N PHE A 701 20.94 -19.25 -18.65
CA PHE A 701 22.20 -18.52 -18.58
C PHE A 701 22.98 -18.90 -17.31
N HIS A 702 22.30 -19.05 -16.17
CA HIS A 702 22.96 -19.42 -14.91
C HIS A 702 23.40 -20.89 -14.87
N PHE A 703 22.86 -21.74 -15.76
CA PHE A 703 23.39 -23.08 -16.02
C PHE A 703 24.54 -23.10 -17.04
N ALA A 704 24.74 -22.04 -17.83
CA ALA A 704 25.76 -22.00 -18.87
C ALA A 704 27.13 -21.55 -18.32
N THR A 705 28.18 -21.87 -19.06
CA THR A 705 29.54 -21.33 -18.84
C THR A 705 29.90 -20.30 -19.90
N GLU A 706 29.32 -20.41 -21.09
CA GLU A 706 29.57 -19.53 -22.23
C GLU A 706 28.33 -19.50 -23.14
N VAL A 707 28.07 -18.36 -23.79
CA VAL A 707 27.00 -18.22 -24.78
C VAL A 707 27.61 -18.15 -26.17
N ILE A 708 27.07 -18.93 -27.11
CA ILE A 708 27.44 -18.89 -28.52
C ILE A 708 26.41 -18.05 -29.27
N GLU A 709 26.88 -16.97 -29.89
CA GLU A 709 26.09 -16.05 -30.71
C GLU A 709 26.28 -16.43 -32.19
N SER A 710 25.24 -17.03 -32.77
CA SER A 710 25.20 -17.37 -34.20
C SER A 710 24.50 -16.31 -35.04
N SER A 711 23.50 -15.66 -34.44
CA SER A 711 22.80 -14.48 -34.90
C SER A 711 22.69 -13.48 -33.74
N GLU A 712 22.45 -12.20 -34.02
CA GLU A 712 22.39 -11.15 -33.00
C GLU A 712 21.43 -11.53 -31.85
N LEU A 713 21.97 -11.70 -30.65
CA LEU A 713 21.18 -11.95 -29.44
C LEU A 713 20.27 -10.75 -29.21
N ASN A 714 18.99 -11.01 -28.98
CA ASN A 714 18.07 -9.96 -28.57
C ASN A 714 18.55 -9.26 -27.28
N PRO A 715 18.14 -8.00 -27.04
CA PRO A 715 18.64 -7.22 -25.90
C PRO A 715 18.45 -7.90 -24.53
N LEU A 716 17.33 -8.61 -24.33
CA LEU A 716 17.06 -9.32 -23.07
C LEU A 716 18.06 -10.46 -22.83
N ARG A 717 18.32 -11.31 -23.83
CA ARG A 717 19.28 -12.42 -23.72
C ARG A 717 20.70 -11.92 -23.52
N ARG A 718 21.06 -10.81 -24.17
CA ARG A 718 22.34 -10.14 -23.94
C ARG A 718 22.44 -9.66 -22.49
N ALA A 719 21.41 -8.98 -21.97
CA ALA A 719 21.37 -8.56 -20.58
C ALA A 719 21.40 -9.74 -19.58
N GLN A 720 20.76 -10.87 -19.89
CA GLN A 720 20.80 -12.09 -19.08
C GLN A 720 22.20 -12.75 -19.10
N ALA A 721 22.88 -12.77 -20.24
CA ALA A 721 24.25 -13.26 -20.34
C ALA A 721 25.22 -12.38 -19.54
N GLU A 722 25.06 -11.05 -19.62
CA GLU A 722 25.82 -10.09 -18.81
C GLU A 722 25.55 -10.28 -17.31
N ALA A 723 24.28 -10.45 -16.92
CA ALA A 723 23.88 -10.70 -15.53
C ALA A 723 24.50 -11.98 -14.95
N ALA A 724 24.62 -13.02 -15.77
CA ALA A 724 25.27 -14.28 -15.44
C ALA A 724 26.82 -14.24 -15.61
N ASN A 725 27.39 -13.08 -15.98
CA ASN A 725 28.83 -12.90 -16.24
C ASN A 725 29.40 -13.91 -17.27
N LEU A 726 28.63 -14.20 -18.32
CA LEU A 726 29.02 -15.13 -19.37
C LEU A 726 29.74 -14.42 -20.51
N ALA A 727 30.77 -15.06 -21.04
CA ALA A 727 31.35 -14.65 -22.32
C ALA A 727 30.36 -14.96 -23.47
N VAL A 728 30.18 -13.99 -24.37
CA VAL A 728 29.43 -14.15 -25.62
C VAL A 728 30.41 -14.28 -26.78
N THR A 729 30.37 -15.43 -27.47
CA THR A 729 31.30 -15.75 -28.54
C THR A 729 30.58 -15.78 -29.89
N VAL A 730 30.97 -14.90 -30.82
CA VAL A 730 30.38 -14.79 -32.17
C VAL A 730 30.94 -15.85 -33.12
N LEU A 731 30.07 -16.55 -33.83
CA LEU A 731 30.43 -17.47 -34.90
C LEU A 731 30.91 -16.71 -36.15
N GLY A 732 32.23 -16.53 -36.27
CA GLY A 732 32.86 -15.97 -37.48
C GLY A 732 34.19 -15.26 -37.21
N SER A 733 34.35 -14.64 -36.04
CA SER A 733 35.66 -14.26 -35.51
C SER A 733 36.24 -15.49 -34.83
N GLY A 734 37.39 -15.98 -35.29
CA GLY A 734 38.00 -17.23 -34.84
C GLY A 734 37.88 -17.42 -33.32
N LEU A 735 37.45 -18.61 -32.91
CA LEU A 735 37.55 -19.15 -31.55
C LEU A 735 39.04 -19.21 -31.13
N GLN A 736 39.68 -18.05 -30.98
CA GLN A 736 41.04 -17.92 -30.47
C GLN A 736 41.04 -18.20 -28.98
N LYS A 737 42.16 -18.75 -28.53
CA LYS A 737 42.46 -19.16 -27.16
C LYS A 737 42.02 -18.12 -26.12
N PRO A 738 41.68 -18.52 -24.88
CA PRO A 738 41.62 -17.57 -23.78
C PRO A 738 42.97 -16.84 -23.71
N ALA A 739 42.93 -15.52 -23.62
CA ALA A 739 44.11 -14.70 -23.43
C ALA A 739 44.74 -15.05 -22.07
N GLU A 740 45.93 -15.67 -22.10
CA GLU A 740 46.91 -15.48 -21.04
C GLU A 740 47.25 -14.00 -21.02
N ASN A 741 46.69 -13.26 -20.05
CA ASN A 741 47.26 -12.09 -19.38
C ASN A 741 46.21 -11.50 -18.42
N LEU A 742 46.02 -12.20 -17.30
CA LEU A 742 45.49 -11.59 -16.08
C LEU A 742 46.60 -10.71 -15.48
N THR A 743 46.52 -9.41 -15.69
CA THR A 743 47.08 -8.40 -14.78
C THR A 743 46.48 -7.03 -15.09
N ILE A 744 45.53 -6.56 -14.27
CA ILE A 744 45.62 -5.29 -13.52
C ILE A 744 44.84 -5.46 -12.19
N GLU A 745 45.64 -5.48 -11.12
CA GLU A 745 45.52 -5.08 -9.71
C GLU A 745 44.23 -4.53 -9.04
N PRO A 746 44.20 -4.52 -7.68
CA PRO A 746 43.00 -4.77 -6.87
C PRO A 746 42.39 -3.52 -6.21
N LEU A 747 41.10 -3.61 -5.87
CA LEU A 747 40.50 -2.79 -4.82
C LEU A 747 40.42 -3.60 -3.52
N TYR A 748 41.13 -3.08 -2.51
CA TYR A 748 41.23 -3.47 -1.10
C TYR A 748 42.30 -4.51 -0.71
N SER A 749 43.45 -3.96 -0.32
CA SER A 749 44.43 -4.62 0.55
C SER A 749 44.23 -4.22 2.02
N ARG A 750 44.57 -5.19 2.89
CA ARG A 750 45.02 -5.15 4.31
C ARG A 750 44.17 -6.12 5.15
N LYS A 751 44.73 -7.08 5.90
CA LYS A 751 46.12 -7.44 6.22
C LYS A 751 46.11 -8.83 6.89
N SER A 752 47.08 -9.67 6.52
CA SER A 752 47.86 -10.64 7.33
C SER A 752 47.28 -11.16 8.67
N ALA A 753 47.34 -12.46 8.92
CA ALA A 753 48.55 -13.17 9.38
C ALA A 753 48.24 -14.61 9.85
N ALA A 754 49.25 -15.46 9.65
CA ALA A 754 49.44 -16.86 10.07
C ALA A 754 48.68 -17.94 9.30
#